data_AF-A0A7X1WCF8-F1
#
_entry.id   AF-A0A7X1WCF8-F1
#
_cell.length_a   1.000
_cell.length_b   1.000
_cell.length_c   1.000
_cell.angle_alpha   90.00
_cell.angle_beta   90.00
_cell.angle_gamma   90.00
#
_symmetry.space_group_name_H-M   'P 1'
#
loop_
_entity.id
_entity.type
_entity.pdbx_description
1 polymer ?
#
loop_
_entity_poly.entity_id
_entity_poly.type
_entity_poly.pdbx_seq_one_letter_code
_entity_poly.pdbx_strand_id
1 'polypeptide(L)'
;MPDSLPLLHSLIDSSAPPADGRLDFKQTMTVLNLHSVFDIIRLSRTEFIEQVARHCDDDAGQAYDNACGYAAQLEFLHREQASLGDDETRHKRSPDSETDADPTYAALFKENWSAFCEASSIAALDSPAAYLRALHLFAEQVEKTGKGTRERITLAIRRPTLKDMVIDNSSVYRQLPLLTIVNETLTEHLQIHLTQNSGIYKSKSVNEVLAGTRYPFDLPFDLAHQQCLLGLSGNKPGLGELNYRLSLSLPLGQLQSNAYGKVYQEAYEAQRLLSGLSPEQQTLLTEPFWSVSKSDFKAHYDSDEAALNKLAHFMQQTGLTSAQMDELLARGKYRPRPSKNILLAQMASLYGAYFVNGTENDSSTRLDLKTNDNGQVELLNTTAEKFDRLQRMIRLKRWLEVPYIQLDTLILSARRCEDSPLPTFAINDNTLRVLGVYRYLNRRYGLQAEEFSALLYHLPVHAVGNSDSLFDRVFNRGALNEQSLQLDDSTLNLNATDIATQTTLYQICAALGLSNTNESLGFVAKRTQQISGHLKKDLTTLSAFYRQARIASLFGLSVMECAYLAEMLGTANSSEHWVKPSLRFSGSNLPADFLDVLMQMDWAVNWLKSNGSTVQQLRHQLFLSEKPQNSAITQQLEQLNQLIDNFKKNIFNLEEIEALTLPKLKSKAKATANPKLPSASQTWRSLIAQQLLQHSDLKALEQGVLHVISSHIELTTDTHTAQQQKDITIKTLKPLLSSAYKRIQPVTEHIMRVFKDSSHLPDSSDLLKLRLKHVARQFVNALAKPRSDYELKNLLLMIPDAESALQLPLTREALNIFLLKPHWLDNHNGPHSMLKLTLNTLYLFQQFNHCITTYAVTQDVLFSYFAVSNPRTREK
;
A
#
# COMPACT_ATOMS: atom_id res chain seq x y z
N MET A 1 84.18 -4.52 7.34
CA MET A 1 83.02 -3.87 6.70
C MET A 1 83.53 -2.57 6.13
N PRO A 2 83.61 -2.44 4.80
CA PRO A 2 84.36 -1.37 4.16
C PRO A 2 83.66 -0.02 4.30
N ASP A 3 84.47 1.04 4.42
CA ASP A 3 84.07 2.45 4.38
C ASP A 3 83.32 2.79 3.09
N SER A 4 82.01 2.57 3.05
CA SER A 4 81.20 2.67 1.83
C SER A 4 80.29 3.90 1.78
N LEU A 5 80.53 4.95 2.58
CA LEU A 5 79.72 6.18 2.58
C LEU A 5 80.58 7.46 2.66
N PRO A 6 81.53 7.69 1.71
CA PRO A 6 82.46 8.81 1.77
C PRO A 6 81.77 10.18 1.81
N LEU A 7 80.61 10.30 1.15
CA LEU A 7 79.82 11.54 1.08
C LEU A 7 79.12 11.91 2.40
N LEU A 8 78.73 10.94 3.22
CA LEU A 8 78.15 11.24 4.54
C LEU A 8 79.22 11.72 5.52
N HIS A 9 80.46 11.28 5.34
CA HIS A 9 81.59 11.66 6.17
C HIS A 9 82.12 13.07 5.83
N SER A 10 81.83 13.59 4.64
CA SER A 10 82.20 14.93 4.20
C SER A 10 81.11 15.98 4.44
N LEU A 11 80.09 15.67 5.25
CA LEU A 11 79.01 16.61 5.58
C LEU A 11 79.42 17.63 6.65
N ILE A 12 80.43 17.32 7.47
CA ILE A 12 80.94 18.22 8.51
C ILE A 12 82.46 18.26 8.37
N ASP A 13 83.03 19.46 8.29
CA ASP A 13 84.45 19.68 8.01
C ASP A 13 85.36 19.43 9.23
N SER A 14 84.80 19.38 10.44
CA SER A 14 85.53 19.11 11.67
C SER A 14 84.61 18.58 12.78
N SER A 15 84.56 17.26 12.99
CA SER A 15 83.87 16.69 14.17
C SER A 15 84.70 16.98 15.42
N ALA A 16 84.09 17.64 16.42
CA ALA A 16 84.74 17.79 17.71
C ALA A 16 84.72 16.42 18.42
N PRO A 17 85.74 16.05 19.23
CA PRO A 17 85.68 14.79 19.97
C PRO A 17 84.40 14.80 20.84
N PRO A 18 83.57 13.74 20.76
CA PRO A 18 82.26 13.75 21.41
C PRO A 18 82.41 13.95 22.91
N ALA A 19 81.57 14.79 23.51
CA ALA A 19 81.50 14.95 24.95
C ALA A 19 81.13 13.62 25.62
N ASP A 20 81.51 13.44 26.90
CA ASP A 20 81.29 12.19 27.64
C ASP A 20 79.79 11.77 27.57
N GLY A 21 79.52 10.61 26.95
CA GLY A 21 78.18 10.06 26.75
C GLY A 21 77.47 10.43 25.43
N ARG A 22 78.08 11.23 24.55
CA ARG A 22 77.58 11.54 23.19
C ARG A 22 78.31 10.70 22.14
N LEU A 23 77.70 10.56 20.97
CA LEU A 23 78.21 9.79 19.84
C LEU A 23 78.83 10.73 18.80
N ASP A 24 79.89 10.27 18.12
CA ASP A 24 80.42 10.93 16.93
C ASP A 24 79.36 10.96 15.81
N PHE A 25 79.42 11.92 14.90
CA PHE A 25 78.44 12.07 13.83
C PHE A 25 78.28 10.79 13.01
N LYS A 26 79.37 10.06 12.74
CA LYS A 26 79.36 8.76 12.03
C LYS A 26 78.53 7.70 12.75
N GLN A 27 78.69 7.61 14.07
CA GLN A 27 77.95 6.67 14.90
C GLN A 27 76.49 7.10 15.02
N THR A 28 76.22 8.40 15.11
CA THR A 28 74.87 8.97 15.16
C THR A 28 74.07 8.71 13.88
N MET A 29 74.66 8.88 12.69
CA MET A 29 73.99 8.53 11.43
C MET A 29 73.63 7.04 11.36
N THR A 30 74.50 6.18 11.90
CA THR A 30 74.26 4.73 11.96
C THR A 30 73.14 4.39 12.96
N VAL A 31 73.10 5.06 14.12
CA VAL A 31 72.04 4.90 15.14
C VAL A 31 70.68 5.40 14.64
N LEU A 32 70.67 6.47 13.86
CA LEU A 32 69.46 7.03 13.24
C LEU A 32 69.04 6.29 11.96
N ASN A 33 69.76 5.23 11.54
CA ASN A 33 69.55 4.50 10.28
C ASN A 33 69.54 5.41 9.02
N LEU A 34 70.34 6.47 9.02
CA LEU A 34 70.50 7.36 7.87
C LEU A 34 71.73 6.91 7.06
N HIS A 35 71.50 6.34 5.88
CA HIS A 35 72.55 5.70 5.08
C HIS A 35 72.94 6.49 3.84
N SER A 36 72.22 7.56 3.49
CA SER A 36 72.57 8.41 2.36
C SER A 36 72.24 9.87 2.62
N VAL A 37 72.87 10.74 1.83
CA VAL A 37 72.52 12.17 1.78
C VAL A 37 71.03 12.38 1.44
N PHE A 38 70.45 11.48 0.63
CA PHE A 38 69.02 11.51 0.29
C PHE A 38 68.11 11.17 1.48
N ASP A 39 68.58 10.38 2.45
CA ASP A 39 67.82 10.07 3.67
C ASP A 39 67.79 11.28 4.62
N ILE A 40 68.85 12.11 4.61
CA ILE A 40 68.92 13.35 5.38
C ILE A 40 67.93 14.38 4.84
N ILE A 41 67.95 14.66 3.52
CA ILE A 41 67.07 15.69 2.92
C ILE A 41 65.58 15.32 2.93
N ARG A 42 65.25 14.04 3.14
CA ARG A 42 63.86 13.57 3.34
C ARG A 42 63.26 14.04 4.66
N LEU A 43 64.09 14.37 5.64
CA LEU A 43 63.69 14.99 6.90
C LEU A 43 63.63 16.51 6.72
N SER A 44 62.78 17.17 7.51
CA SER A 44 62.86 18.64 7.59
C SER A 44 64.15 19.06 8.30
N ARG A 45 64.73 20.21 7.94
CA ARG A 45 65.95 20.75 8.59
C ARG A 45 65.82 20.76 10.11
N THR A 46 64.66 21.16 10.63
CA THR A 46 64.37 21.18 12.07
C THR A 46 64.32 19.78 12.69
N GLU A 47 63.72 18.81 12.00
CA GLU A 47 63.60 17.44 12.49
C GLU A 47 64.96 16.73 12.52
N PHE A 48 65.77 16.93 11.48
CA PHE A 48 67.13 16.40 11.45
C PHE A 48 67.98 16.98 12.58
N ILE A 49 67.94 18.31 12.77
CA ILE A 49 68.66 18.97 13.88
C ILE A 49 68.17 18.44 15.23
N GLU A 50 66.84 18.33 15.45
CA GLU A 50 66.29 17.80 16.71
C GLU A 50 66.69 16.33 16.95
N GLN A 51 66.76 15.49 15.92
CA GLN A 51 67.14 14.07 16.05
C GLN A 51 68.64 13.90 16.30
N VAL A 52 69.49 14.65 15.59
CA VAL A 52 70.95 14.60 15.75
C VAL A 52 71.36 15.18 17.11
N ALA A 53 70.73 16.28 17.56
CA ALA A 53 71.02 16.90 18.84
C ALA A 53 70.80 15.98 20.06
N ARG A 54 70.03 14.89 19.92
CA ARG A 54 69.84 13.89 21.00
C ARG A 54 71.06 12.99 21.21
N HIS A 55 71.92 12.86 20.20
CA HIS A 55 72.99 11.87 20.16
C HIS A 55 74.37 12.49 19.90
N CYS A 56 74.42 13.60 19.18
CA CYS A 56 75.64 14.28 18.74
C CYS A 56 75.59 15.78 19.09
N ASP A 57 76.76 16.41 19.25
CA ASP A 57 76.91 17.85 19.48
C ASP A 57 77.37 18.62 18.24
N ASP A 58 77.66 17.92 17.14
CA ASP A 58 78.11 18.55 15.89
C ASP A 58 76.99 19.38 15.23
N ASP A 59 77.37 20.35 14.39
CA ASP A 59 76.43 21.25 13.71
C ASP A 59 75.60 20.50 12.65
N ALA A 60 74.48 19.95 13.12
CA ALA A 60 73.49 19.29 12.29
C ALA A 60 72.86 20.23 11.25
N GLY A 61 72.89 21.55 11.48
CA GLY A 61 72.41 22.53 10.51
C GLY A 61 73.32 22.60 9.29
N GLN A 62 74.63 22.72 9.52
CA GLN A 62 75.65 22.71 8.46
C GLN A 62 75.63 21.36 7.71
N ALA A 63 75.53 20.25 8.44
CA ALA A 63 75.45 18.92 7.83
C ALA A 63 74.24 18.77 6.89
N TYR A 64 73.08 19.34 7.27
CA TYR A 64 71.89 19.34 6.43
C TYR A 64 72.08 20.20 5.17
N ASP A 65 72.67 21.38 5.31
CA ASP A 65 72.88 22.31 4.18
C ASP A 65 73.90 21.71 3.17
N ASN A 66 74.95 21.06 3.66
CA ASN A 66 75.90 20.29 2.85
C ASN A 66 75.24 19.09 2.17
N ALA A 67 74.32 18.41 2.88
CA ALA A 67 73.57 17.30 2.32
C ALA A 67 72.67 17.76 1.15
N CYS A 68 72.00 18.90 1.28
CA CYS A 68 71.25 19.51 0.18
C CYS A 68 72.15 19.80 -1.04
N GLY A 69 73.35 20.35 -0.80
CA GLY A 69 74.33 20.62 -1.85
C GLY A 69 74.79 19.36 -2.59
N TYR A 70 75.18 18.31 -1.87
CA TYR A 70 75.60 17.05 -2.47
C TYR A 70 74.45 16.30 -3.15
N ALA A 71 73.24 16.34 -2.60
CA ALA A 71 72.07 15.75 -3.24
C ALA A 71 71.77 16.40 -4.60
N ALA A 72 71.85 17.74 -4.68
CA ALA A 72 71.67 18.47 -5.93
C ALA A 72 72.76 18.12 -6.97
N GLN A 73 74.02 17.97 -6.53
CA GLN A 73 75.12 17.53 -7.41
C GLN A 73 74.91 16.09 -7.92
N LEU A 74 74.51 15.18 -7.03
CA LEU A 74 74.24 13.79 -7.41
C LEU A 74 73.03 13.67 -8.33
N GLU A 75 71.98 14.46 -8.12
CA GLU A 75 70.82 14.50 -9.00
C GLU A 75 71.21 15.04 -10.38
N PHE A 76 72.05 16.07 -10.44
CA PHE A 76 72.59 16.59 -11.70
C PHE A 76 73.41 15.51 -12.44
N LEU A 77 74.35 14.85 -11.76
CA LEU A 77 75.16 13.76 -12.33
C LEU A 77 74.30 12.58 -12.79
N HIS A 78 73.28 12.21 -12.02
CA HIS A 78 72.37 11.13 -12.40
C HIS A 78 71.54 11.48 -13.64
N ARG A 79 71.04 12.72 -13.73
CA ARG A 79 70.36 13.22 -14.95
C ARG A 79 71.30 13.21 -16.15
N GLU A 80 72.56 13.62 -15.97
CA GLU A 80 73.58 13.58 -17.01
C GLU A 80 73.84 12.13 -17.49
N GLN A 81 73.97 11.18 -16.56
CA GLN A 81 74.16 9.75 -16.88
C GLN A 81 72.94 9.12 -17.55
N ALA A 82 71.72 9.41 -17.09
CA ALA A 82 70.48 8.89 -17.70
C ALA A 82 70.22 9.44 -19.12
N SER A 83 70.87 10.57 -19.47
CA SER A 83 70.86 11.17 -20.80
C SER A 83 71.87 10.52 -21.76
N LEU A 84 72.85 9.77 -21.24
CA LEU A 84 73.79 9.01 -22.06
C LEU A 84 73.14 7.68 -22.46
N GLY A 85 72.66 7.59 -23.70
CA GLY A 85 72.16 6.33 -24.27
C GLY A 85 73.24 5.23 -24.31
N ASP A 86 72.79 3.98 -24.24
CA ASP A 86 73.62 2.75 -24.17
C ASP A 86 74.63 2.61 -25.34
N ASP A 87 74.38 3.33 -26.45
CA ASP A 87 75.21 3.30 -27.67
C ASP A 87 76.48 4.16 -27.62
N GLU A 88 76.69 5.00 -26.59
CA GLU A 88 77.84 5.91 -26.52
C GLU A 88 79.04 5.44 -25.68
N THR A 89 79.07 4.16 -25.28
CA THR A 89 80.28 3.56 -24.69
C THR A 89 81.34 3.16 -25.73
N ARG A 90 81.13 3.48 -27.03
CA ARG A 90 81.96 2.96 -28.12
C ARG A 90 82.42 3.95 -29.19
N HIS A 91 82.76 5.20 -28.81
CA HIS A 91 83.63 6.02 -29.65
C HIS A 91 84.74 6.70 -28.83
N LYS A 92 85.94 6.11 -28.86
CA LYS A 92 87.20 6.76 -28.45
C LYS A 92 87.35 8.06 -29.28
N ARG A 93 87.27 9.22 -28.63
CA ARG A 93 87.70 10.49 -29.24
C ARG A 93 89.22 10.63 -29.16
N SER A 94 89.84 10.74 -30.33
CA SER A 94 91.19 11.26 -30.55
C SER A 94 91.20 12.77 -30.31
N PRO A 95 92.26 13.38 -29.75
CA PRO A 95 92.26 14.78 -29.35
C PRO A 95 92.74 15.68 -30.50
N ASP A 96 92.06 15.67 -31.65
CA ASP A 96 92.32 16.60 -32.76
C ASP A 96 91.08 16.70 -33.65
N SER A 97 90.06 17.39 -33.14
CA SER A 97 89.06 18.09 -33.95
C SER A 97 88.20 18.95 -33.02
N GLU A 98 88.76 20.08 -32.57
CA GLU A 98 87.94 21.25 -32.26
C GLU A 98 87.33 21.74 -33.58
N THR A 99 86.18 21.16 -33.93
CA THR A 99 85.18 21.93 -34.67
C THR A 99 84.21 22.42 -33.62
N ASP A 100 84.22 23.73 -33.39
CA ASP A 100 83.15 24.50 -32.76
C ASP A 100 81.82 24.12 -33.43
N ALA A 101 81.21 23.03 -32.98
CA ALA A 101 79.79 22.84 -33.11
C ALA A 101 79.20 23.76 -32.05
N ASP A 102 78.63 24.87 -32.49
CA ASP A 102 77.86 25.78 -31.64
C ASP A 102 77.03 24.95 -30.65
N PRO A 103 76.97 25.33 -29.36
CA PRO A 103 76.25 24.59 -28.33
C PRO A 103 74.79 24.41 -28.73
N THR A 104 74.51 23.34 -29.47
CA THR A 104 73.19 23.05 -29.98
C THR A 104 72.48 22.28 -28.87
N TYR A 105 71.20 22.59 -28.66
CA TYR A 105 70.42 21.97 -27.59
C TYR A 105 70.55 20.43 -27.57
N ALA A 106 70.50 19.79 -28.74
CA ALA A 106 70.66 18.34 -28.89
C ALA A 106 72.06 17.79 -28.56
N ALA A 107 73.12 18.62 -28.62
CA ALA A 107 74.49 18.24 -28.27
C ALA A 107 74.76 18.39 -26.75
N LEU A 108 74.07 19.34 -26.10
CA LEU A 108 74.12 19.57 -24.65
C LEU A 108 73.16 18.67 -23.87
N PHE A 109 72.02 18.31 -24.46
CA PHE A 109 70.98 17.47 -23.86
C PHE A 109 70.68 16.30 -24.79
N LYS A 110 71.28 15.14 -24.49
CA LYS A 110 70.98 13.89 -25.20
C LYS A 110 69.64 13.34 -24.73
N GLU A 111 68.60 13.63 -25.49
CA GLU A 111 67.23 13.23 -25.17
C GLU A 111 67.08 11.70 -25.32
N ASN A 112 66.74 11.01 -24.23
CA ASN A 112 66.36 9.61 -24.28
C ASN A 112 64.91 9.47 -24.76
N TRP A 113 64.70 9.40 -26.08
CA TRP A 113 63.39 9.31 -26.73
C TRP A 113 62.47 8.20 -26.16
N SER A 114 63.04 7.11 -25.63
CA SER A 114 62.27 6.02 -25.00
C SER A 114 61.67 6.38 -23.63
N ALA A 115 62.16 7.45 -22.99
CA ALA A 115 61.66 7.98 -21.72
C ALA A 115 60.61 9.09 -21.90
N PHE A 116 60.33 9.51 -23.15
CA PHE A 116 59.28 10.48 -23.42
C PHE A 116 57.93 9.79 -23.56
N CYS A 117 56.89 10.49 -23.12
CA CYS A 117 55.51 10.08 -23.31
C CYS A 117 54.73 11.22 -23.96
N GLU A 118 53.57 10.91 -24.53
CA GLU A 118 52.66 11.93 -25.04
C GLU A 118 52.21 12.87 -23.91
N ALA A 119 51.98 14.14 -24.21
CA ALA A 119 51.56 15.13 -23.20
C ALA A 119 50.25 14.75 -22.49
N SER A 120 49.36 13.99 -23.14
CA SER A 120 48.12 13.46 -22.53
C SER A 120 48.31 12.14 -21.79
N SER A 121 49.53 11.60 -21.74
CA SER A 121 49.82 10.34 -21.06
C SER A 121 49.75 10.51 -19.54
N ILE A 122 49.31 9.45 -18.86
CA ILE A 122 49.33 9.36 -17.40
C ILE A 122 50.77 9.41 -16.88
N ALA A 123 51.74 8.96 -17.69
CA ALA A 123 53.16 8.99 -17.35
C ALA A 123 53.79 10.38 -17.50
N ALA A 124 53.06 11.38 -18.02
CA ALA A 124 53.58 12.74 -18.15
C ALA A 124 53.85 13.34 -16.76
N LEU A 125 54.92 14.12 -16.65
CA LEU A 125 55.36 14.73 -15.38
C LEU A 125 54.35 15.74 -14.82
N ASP A 126 53.56 16.32 -15.70
CA ASP A 126 52.48 17.28 -15.44
C ASP A 126 51.08 16.63 -15.50
N SER A 127 51.00 15.30 -15.53
CA SER A 127 49.73 14.59 -15.54
C SER A 127 48.97 14.76 -14.22
N PRO A 128 47.63 14.58 -14.23
CA PRO A 128 46.84 14.54 -13.00
C PRO A 128 47.31 13.47 -12.01
N ALA A 129 47.88 12.36 -12.49
CA ALA A 129 48.44 11.29 -11.67
C ALA A 129 49.73 11.72 -10.96
N ALA A 130 50.62 12.43 -11.68
CA ALA A 130 51.83 12.99 -11.08
C ALA A 130 51.48 14.02 -9.99
N TYR A 131 50.47 14.86 -10.23
CA TYR A 131 49.95 15.80 -9.24
C TYR A 131 49.32 15.09 -8.03
N LEU A 132 48.49 14.07 -8.23
CA LEU A 132 47.90 13.26 -7.15
C LEU A 132 48.99 12.62 -6.27
N ARG A 133 50.05 12.08 -6.89
CA ARG A 133 51.19 11.51 -6.17
C ARG A 133 51.90 12.56 -5.32
N ALA A 134 52.15 13.74 -5.87
CA ALA A 134 52.77 14.84 -5.14
C ALA A 134 51.92 15.26 -3.93
N LEU A 135 50.59 15.37 -4.10
CA LEU A 135 49.66 15.66 -3.01
C LEU A 135 49.64 14.58 -1.93
N HIS A 136 49.69 13.30 -2.31
CA HIS A 136 49.71 12.19 -1.36
C HIS A 136 50.97 12.22 -0.50
N LEU A 137 52.14 12.37 -1.13
CA LEU A 137 53.42 12.49 -0.41
C LEU A 137 53.45 13.72 0.50
N PHE A 138 52.91 14.85 0.03
CA PHE A 138 52.78 16.06 0.85
C PHE A 138 51.86 15.83 2.06
N ALA A 139 50.72 15.17 1.87
CA ALA A 139 49.81 14.83 2.97
C ALA A 139 50.50 13.94 4.02
N GLU A 140 51.26 12.92 3.60
CA GLU A 140 52.04 12.07 4.51
C GLU A 140 53.12 12.85 5.28
N GLN A 141 53.76 13.83 4.64
CA GLN A 141 54.70 14.72 5.32
C GLN A 141 54.00 15.58 6.37
N VAL A 142 52.86 16.19 6.03
CA VAL A 142 52.06 16.99 6.97
C VAL A 142 51.59 16.16 8.15
N GLU A 143 51.20 14.90 7.92
CA GLU A 143 50.81 13.99 8.98
C GLU A 143 51.92 13.68 9.98
N LYS A 144 53.20 13.91 9.64
CA LYS A 144 54.34 13.72 10.55
C LYS A 144 54.62 14.94 11.45
N THR A 145 54.17 16.14 11.08
CA THR A 145 54.59 17.40 11.75
C THR A 145 53.77 17.84 12.98
N GLY A 146 52.52 17.40 13.17
CA GLY A 146 51.62 17.99 14.18
C GLY A 146 51.83 17.59 15.66
N LYS A 147 52.44 18.43 16.51
CA LYS A 147 52.67 18.14 17.95
C LYS A 147 51.38 18.22 18.82
N GLY A 148 50.43 17.31 18.64
CA GLY A 148 49.16 17.25 19.39
C GLY A 148 49.12 16.19 20.50
N THR A 149 48.20 16.33 21.46
CA THR A 149 48.01 15.40 22.60
C THR A 149 47.08 14.23 22.31
N ARG A 150 46.39 14.23 21.15
CA ARG A 150 45.50 13.15 20.70
C ARG A 150 46.14 12.40 19.53
N GLU A 151 45.79 11.13 19.38
CA GLU A 151 46.18 10.34 18.21
C GLU A 151 45.71 11.03 16.92
N ARG A 152 46.62 11.10 15.93
CA ARG A 152 46.34 11.74 14.65
C ARG A 152 45.46 10.81 13.80
N ILE A 153 44.33 11.31 13.32
CA ILE A 153 43.51 10.59 12.34
C ILE A 153 44.15 10.78 10.96
N THR A 154 44.93 9.80 10.51
CA THR A 154 45.65 9.82 9.23
C THR A 154 44.73 9.66 8.02
N LEU A 155 45.21 10.02 6.84
CA LEU A 155 44.51 9.87 5.56
C LEU A 155 44.19 8.40 5.30
N ALA A 156 45.11 7.50 5.63
CA ALA A 156 44.90 6.06 5.55
C ALA A 156 43.75 5.56 6.45
N ILE A 157 43.53 6.18 7.62
CA ILE A 157 42.39 5.85 8.48
C ILE A 157 41.08 6.43 7.91
N ARG A 158 41.11 7.64 7.35
CA ARG A 158 39.90 8.30 6.81
C ARG A 158 39.42 7.71 5.48
N ARG A 159 40.37 7.25 4.65
CA ARG A 159 40.18 6.76 3.29
C ARG A 159 41.16 5.60 3.00
N PRO A 160 40.94 4.42 3.58
CA PRO A 160 41.83 3.27 3.41
C PRO A 160 42.03 2.90 1.93
N THR A 161 40.97 3.01 1.12
CA THR A 161 40.96 2.76 -0.33
C THR A 161 41.97 3.57 -1.14
N LEU A 162 42.34 4.79 -0.72
CA LEU A 162 43.26 5.62 -1.51
C LEU A 162 44.66 5.01 -1.62
N LYS A 163 45.07 4.23 -0.62
CA LYS A 163 46.38 3.59 -0.60
C LYS A 163 46.49 2.47 -1.64
N ASP A 164 45.42 1.70 -1.80
CA ASP A 164 45.39 0.51 -2.66
C ASP A 164 44.81 0.83 -4.06
N MET A 165 44.44 2.09 -4.32
CA MET A 165 43.85 2.53 -5.58
C MET A 165 44.88 2.45 -6.72
N VAL A 166 44.57 1.64 -7.74
CA VAL A 166 45.39 1.52 -8.95
C VAL A 166 45.20 2.76 -9.83
N ILE A 167 46.30 3.41 -10.20
CA ILE A 167 46.29 4.56 -11.11
C ILE A 167 46.43 4.03 -12.54
N ASP A 168 45.33 4.05 -13.29
CA ASP A 168 45.25 3.65 -14.70
C ASP A 168 44.41 4.65 -15.50
N ASN A 169 44.27 4.40 -16.81
CA ASN A 169 43.52 5.30 -17.69
C ASN A 169 42.04 5.39 -17.29
N SER A 170 41.50 4.32 -16.72
CA SER A 170 40.11 4.28 -16.28
C SER A 170 39.91 5.08 -14.99
N SER A 171 40.81 4.99 -14.01
CA SER A 171 40.69 5.70 -12.74
C SER A 171 40.95 7.20 -12.86
N VAL A 172 41.76 7.62 -13.84
CA VAL A 172 42.05 9.05 -14.08
C VAL A 172 40.95 9.75 -14.88
N TYR A 173 40.42 9.12 -15.94
CA TYR A 173 39.54 9.82 -16.89
C TYR A 173 38.07 9.41 -16.84
N ARG A 174 37.71 8.31 -16.16
CA ARG A 174 36.31 7.90 -16.04
C ARG A 174 35.53 8.90 -15.19
N GLN A 175 34.50 9.49 -15.78
CA GLN A 175 33.58 10.35 -15.05
C GLN A 175 32.67 9.50 -14.14
N LEU A 176 32.62 9.85 -12.86
CA LEU A 176 31.78 9.19 -11.84
C LEU A 176 30.94 10.24 -11.09
N PRO A 177 29.67 9.93 -10.76
CA PRO A 177 28.89 10.78 -9.87
C PRO A 177 29.52 10.82 -8.47
N LEU A 178 29.65 12.03 -7.90
CA LEU A 178 30.23 12.23 -6.57
C LEU A 178 29.54 11.38 -5.49
N LEU A 179 28.22 11.21 -5.59
CA LEU A 179 27.43 10.44 -4.63
C LEU A 179 27.83 8.95 -4.59
N THR A 180 28.27 8.39 -5.72
CA THR A 180 28.76 7.00 -5.78
C THR A 180 30.00 6.85 -4.90
N ILE A 181 30.96 7.77 -5.02
CA ILE A 181 32.18 7.77 -4.20
C ILE A 181 31.83 7.91 -2.71
N VAL A 182 30.88 8.78 -2.37
CA VAL A 182 30.42 8.94 -0.98
C VAL A 182 29.83 7.63 -0.45
N ASN A 183 28.92 6.99 -1.20
CA ASN A 183 28.28 5.75 -0.77
C ASN A 183 29.25 4.57 -0.65
N GLU A 184 30.17 4.43 -1.61
CA GLU A 184 31.22 3.41 -1.57
C GLU A 184 32.06 3.56 -0.31
N THR A 185 32.54 4.77 -0.05
CA THR A 185 33.38 5.02 1.12
C THR A 185 32.65 4.82 2.44
N LEU A 186 31.37 5.20 2.55
CA LEU A 186 30.57 4.92 3.75
C LEU A 186 30.33 3.42 3.93
N THR A 187 30.02 2.71 2.84
CA THR A 187 29.74 1.28 2.86
C THR A 187 30.96 0.49 3.31
N GLU A 188 32.15 0.87 2.86
CA GLU A 188 33.40 0.23 3.26
C GLU A 188 33.64 0.31 4.78
N HIS A 189 33.52 1.51 5.36
CA HIS A 189 33.68 1.70 6.80
C HIS A 189 32.64 0.90 7.60
N LEU A 190 31.40 0.83 7.11
CA LEU A 190 30.36 0.02 7.72
C LEU A 190 30.69 -1.47 7.65
N GLN A 191 31.19 -1.97 6.51
CA GLN A 191 31.60 -3.37 6.36
C GLN A 191 32.74 -3.75 7.29
N ILE A 192 33.75 -2.88 7.45
CA ILE A 192 34.84 -3.08 8.42
C ILE A 192 34.27 -3.18 9.83
N HIS A 193 33.38 -2.26 10.23
CA HIS A 193 32.74 -2.29 11.54
C HIS A 193 31.93 -3.57 11.77
N LEU A 194 31.17 -4.03 10.77
CA LEU A 194 30.39 -5.28 10.86
C LEU A 194 31.29 -6.50 11.00
N THR A 195 32.43 -6.53 10.30
CA THR A 195 33.41 -7.63 10.36
C THR A 195 34.07 -7.70 11.72
N GLN A 196 34.48 -6.55 12.27
CA GLN A 196 35.06 -6.43 13.62
C GLN A 196 34.06 -6.83 14.71
N ASN A 197 32.76 -6.59 14.50
CA ASN A 197 31.68 -6.89 15.45
C ASN A 197 30.83 -8.11 15.02
N SER A 198 31.46 -9.10 14.35
CA SER A 198 30.77 -10.28 13.81
C SER A 198 29.99 -11.09 14.85
N GLY A 199 30.41 -11.08 16.12
CA GLY A 199 29.69 -11.71 17.24
C GLY A 199 28.30 -11.12 17.50
N ILE A 200 28.08 -9.84 17.17
CA ILE A 200 26.80 -9.13 17.32
C ILE A 200 25.96 -9.27 16.04
N TYR A 201 26.58 -9.04 14.89
CA TYR A 201 25.86 -8.91 13.62
C TYR A 201 25.72 -10.22 12.83
N LYS A 202 26.35 -11.33 13.25
CA LYS A 202 26.16 -12.68 12.70
C LYS A 202 26.17 -12.73 11.16
N SER A 203 27.20 -12.17 10.55
CA SER A 203 27.40 -12.10 9.08
C SER A 203 26.30 -11.39 8.27
N LYS A 204 25.44 -10.57 8.90
CA LYS A 204 24.47 -9.73 8.19
C LYS A 204 25.16 -8.70 7.30
N SER A 205 24.55 -8.43 6.15
CA SER A 205 24.96 -7.37 5.23
C SER A 205 24.63 -5.98 5.79
N VAL A 206 25.28 -4.93 5.26
CA VAL A 206 25.01 -3.53 5.64
C VAL A 206 23.53 -3.19 5.49
N ASN A 207 22.89 -3.61 4.39
CA ASN A 207 21.49 -3.31 4.11
C ASN A 207 20.54 -3.99 5.11
N GLU A 208 20.80 -5.25 5.49
CA GLU A 208 19.99 -5.94 6.50
C GLU A 208 20.13 -5.30 7.89
N VAL A 209 21.33 -4.80 8.22
CA VAL A 209 21.54 -4.08 9.48
C VAL A 209 20.80 -2.74 9.46
N LEU A 210 20.88 -1.97 8.38
CA LEU A 210 20.16 -0.69 8.24
C LEU A 210 18.63 -0.86 8.27
N ALA A 211 18.12 -1.97 7.72
CA ALA A 211 16.70 -2.30 7.77
C ALA A 211 16.21 -2.58 9.20
N GLY A 212 17.04 -3.18 10.06
CA GLY A 212 16.68 -3.48 11.45
C GLY A 212 17.08 -2.41 12.48
N THR A 213 17.94 -1.46 12.10
CA THR A 213 18.46 -0.44 13.05
C THR A 213 17.41 0.63 13.34
N ARG A 214 17.33 1.06 14.60
CA ARG A 214 16.31 2.03 15.06
C ARG A 214 16.88 3.44 15.23
N TYR A 215 18.14 3.62 15.63
CA TYR A 215 18.79 4.93 15.74
C TYR A 215 19.89 5.11 14.67
N PRO A 216 20.03 6.29 14.03
CA PRO A 216 19.29 7.54 14.24
C PRO A 216 17.83 7.50 13.76
N PHE A 217 17.06 8.55 14.07
CA PHE A 217 15.61 8.62 13.82
C PHE A 217 15.16 8.55 12.35
N ASP A 218 16.11 8.60 11.41
CA ASP A 218 15.84 8.43 9.97
C ASP A 218 15.78 6.94 9.56
N LEU A 219 16.27 6.04 10.41
CA LEU A 219 16.16 4.59 10.24
C LEU A 219 14.82 4.06 10.79
N PRO A 220 14.39 2.81 10.54
CA PRO A 220 14.99 1.83 9.64
C PRO A 220 14.96 2.24 8.16
N PHE A 221 16.00 1.86 7.42
CA PHE A 221 16.08 2.03 5.97
C PHE A 221 16.21 0.67 5.29
N ASP A 222 15.16 0.27 4.57
CA ASP A 222 15.13 -0.95 3.77
C ASP A 222 15.31 -0.60 2.29
N LEU A 223 16.52 -0.87 1.77
CA LEU A 223 16.89 -0.56 0.39
C LEU A 223 16.00 -1.29 -0.62
N ALA A 224 15.70 -2.58 -0.38
CA ALA A 224 14.92 -3.38 -1.31
C ALA A 224 13.48 -2.86 -1.39
N HIS A 225 12.89 -2.53 -0.24
CA HIS A 225 11.56 -1.91 -0.19
C HIS A 225 11.53 -0.55 -0.90
N GLN A 226 12.51 0.32 -0.65
CA GLN A 226 12.60 1.62 -1.32
C GLN A 226 12.76 1.48 -2.84
N GLN A 227 13.56 0.52 -3.30
CA GLN A 227 13.70 0.24 -4.72
C GLN A 227 12.39 -0.24 -5.34
N CYS A 228 11.62 -1.07 -4.64
CA CYS A 228 10.27 -1.47 -5.07
C CYS A 228 9.32 -0.26 -5.16
N LEU A 229 9.29 0.62 -4.16
CA LEU A 229 8.46 1.83 -4.19
C LEU A 229 8.84 2.76 -5.35
N LEU A 230 10.14 2.99 -5.55
CA LEU A 230 10.65 3.83 -6.65
C LEU A 230 10.34 3.21 -8.02
N GLY A 231 10.51 1.89 -8.16
CA GLY A 231 10.18 1.16 -9.38
C GLY A 231 8.70 1.24 -9.77
N LEU A 232 7.82 1.35 -8.77
CA LEU A 232 6.36 1.51 -8.89
C LEU A 232 5.88 2.98 -8.79
N SER A 233 6.78 3.94 -8.85
CA SER A 233 6.44 5.37 -8.84
C SER A 233 5.84 5.84 -10.18
N GLY A 234 5.34 7.08 -10.22
CA GLY A 234 4.75 7.68 -11.43
C GLY A 234 3.32 7.17 -11.71
N ASN A 235 3.05 6.74 -12.94
CA ASN A 235 1.72 6.27 -13.38
C ASN A 235 1.45 4.79 -13.12
N LYS A 236 2.35 4.10 -12.42
CA LYS A 236 2.22 2.68 -12.09
C LYS A 236 1.39 2.49 -10.80
N PRO A 237 0.69 1.36 -10.66
CA PRO A 237 0.01 1.01 -9.41
C PRO A 237 1.02 0.81 -8.28
N GLY A 238 0.70 1.34 -7.08
CA GLY A 238 1.51 1.11 -5.87
C GLY A 238 1.44 -0.34 -5.37
N LEU A 239 2.26 -0.67 -4.36
CA LEU A 239 2.38 -2.05 -3.82
C LEU A 239 1.03 -2.67 -3.43
N GLY A 240 0.23 -1.99 -2.59
CA GLY A 240 -1.09 -2.51 -2.19
C GLY A 240 -2.13 -2.49 -3.31
N GLU A 241 -2.00 -1.58 -4.29
CA GLU A 241 -2.90 -1.51 -5.45
C GLU A 241 -2.76 -2.72 -6.37
N LEU A 242 -1.54 -3.26 -6.50
CA LEU A 242 -1.28 -4.45 -7.31
C LEU A 242 -2.15 -5.62 -6.87
N ASN A 243 -2.33 -5.81 -5.56
CA ASN A 243 -3.18 -6.87 -5.03
C ASN A 243 -4.64 -6.73 -5.50
N TYR A 244 -5.16 -5.51 -5.54
CA TYR A 244 -6.51 -5.23 -6.03
C TYR A 244 -6.64 -5.45 -7.54
N ARG A 245 -5.59 -5.10 -8.32
CA ARG A 245 -5.57 -5.29 -9.78
C ARG A 245 -5.42 -6.76 -10.20
N LEU A 246 -4.66 -7.53 -9.44
CA LEU A 246 -4.41 -8.96 -9.67
C LEU A 246 -5.49 -9.86 -9.07
N SER A 247 -6.39 -9.31 -8.26
CA SER A 247 -7.41 -10.09 -7.58
C SER A 247 -8.32 -10.80 -8.58
N LEU A 248 -8.50 -12.11 -8.38
CA LEU A 248 -9.40 -12.94 -9.20
C LEU A 248 -10.87 -12.81 -8.78
N SER A 249 -11.13 -12.16 -7.65
CA SER A 249 -12.48 -11.93 -7.14
C SER A 249 -12.88 -10.47 -7.36
N LEU A 250 -14.12 -10.24 -7.74
CA LEU A 250 -14.64 -8.87 -7.84
C LEU A 250 -15.00 -8.31 -6.46
N PRO A 251 -15.00 -6.97 -6.31
CA PRO A 251 -15.44 -6.26 -5.10
C PRO A 251 -16.95 -6.31 -4.88
N LEU A 252 -17.51 -7.51 -4.80
CA LEU A 252 -18.94 -7.73 -4.63
C LEU A 252 -19.22 -8.30 -3.23
N GLY A 253 -19.78 -7.48 -2.35
CA GLY A 253 -20.22 -7.83 -1.00
C GLY A 253 -21.48 -8.71 -0.95
N GLN A 254 -21.83 -9.41 -2.04
CA GLN A 254 -22.89 -10.42 -2.06
C GLN A 254 -22.41 -11.76 -1.47
N LEU A 255 -21.09 -11.98 -1.44
CA LEU A 255 -20.46 -13.14 -0.81
C LEU A 255 -20.07 -12.76 0.62
N GLN A 256 -20.23 -13.68 1.57
CA GLN A 256 -19.80 -13.49 2.97
C GLN A 256 -18.27 -13.36 3.12
N SER A 257 -17.50 -13.52 2.03
CA SER A 257 -16.04 -13.51 2.01
C SER A 257 -15.51 -12.18 1.47
N ASN A 258 -14.60 -11.54 2.21
CA ASN A 258 -13.81 -10.40 1.75
C ASN A 258 -12.63 -10.89 0.87
N ALA A 259 -12.96 -11.33 -0.34
CA ALA A 259 -12.00 -11.92 -1.27
C ALA A 259 -11.33 -10.90 -2.20
N TYR A 260 -11.89 -9.69 -2.34
CA TYR A 260 -11.32 -8.66 -3.21
C TYR A 260 -10.02 -8.09 -2.65
N GLY A 261 -8.94 -8.15 -3.43
CA GLY A 261 -7.59 -7.81 -2.98
C GLY A 261 -6.83 -8.97 -2.35
N LYS A 262 -7.44 -10.15 -2.23
CA LYS A 262 -6.74 -11.38 -1.87
C LYS A 262 -5.96 -11.91 -3.08
N VAL A 263 -4.67 -12.16 -2.89
CA VAL A 263 -3.79 -12.81 -3.87
C VAL A 263 -3.10 -14.00 -3.20
N TYR A 264 -1.97 -13.76 -2.52
CA TYR A 264 -1.35 -14.73 -1.62
C TYR A 264 -1.77 -14.51 -0.17
N GLN A 265 -1.81 -13.25 0.26
CA GLN A 265 -2.26 -12.82 1.57
C GLN A 265 -3.71 -12.32 1.50
N GLU A 266 -4.34 -12.20 2.67
CA GLU A 266 -5.70 -11.68 2.82
C GLU A 266 -5.80 -10.20 2.43
N ALA A 267 -7.02 -9.74 2.11
CA ALA A 267 -7.27 -8.40 1.59
C ALA A 267 -6.83 -7.26 2.54
N TYR A 268 -6.85 -7.49 3.85
CA TYR A 268 -6.42 -6.48 4.82
C TYR A 268 -4.91 -6.19 4.74
N GLU A 269 -4.08 -7.15 4.32
CA GLU A 269 -2.64 -6.91 4.09
C GLU A 269 -2.41 -6.00 2.88
N ALA A 270 -3.23 -6.12 1.83
CA ALA A 270 -3.19 -5.20 0.70
C ALA A 270 -3.37 -3.74 1.16
N GLN A 271 -4.31 -3.49 2.07
CA GLN A 271 -4.54 -2.16 2.64
C GLN A 271 -3.37 -1.67 3.48
N ARG A 272 -2.69 -2.55 4.23
CA ARG A 272 -1.45 -2.19 4.94
C ARG A 272 -0.34 -1.81 3.97
N LEU A 273 -0.19 -2.55 2.86
CA LEU A 273 0.79 -2.26 1.81
C LEU A 273 0.52 -0.92 1.09
N LEU A 274 -0.72 -0.44 1.06
CA LEU A 274 -1.03 0.92 0.55
C LEU A 274 -0.35 2.02 1.39
N SER A 275 0.03 1.75 2.65
CA SER A 275 0.72 2.72 3.50
C SER A 275 2.12 3.04 3.00
N GLY A 276 2.71 2.23 2.12
CA GLY A 276 4.08 2.37 1.63
C GLY A 276 5.16 2.20 2.71
N LEU A 277 4.80 1.83 3.95
CA LEU A 277 5.75 1.58 5.02
C LEU A 277 6.42 0.21 4.83
N SER A 278 7.73 0.13 5.06
CA SER A 278 8.47 -1.14 4.99
C SER A 278 8.02 -2.11 6.08
N PRO A 279 8.30 -3.42 5.94
CA PRO A 279 7.97 -4.41 6.97
C PRO A 279 8.51 -4.01 8.35
N GLU A 280 9.76 -3.56 8.42
CA GLU A 280 10.41 -3.15 9.68
C GLU A 280 9.82 -1.87 10.29
N GLN A 281 9.33 -0.95 9.44
CA GLN A 281 8.59 0.23 9.89
C GLN A 281 7.22 -0.15 10.45
N GLN A 282 6.50 -1.07 9.80
CA GLN A 282 5.22 -1.56 10.31
C GLN A 282 5.39 -2.31 11.64
N THR A 283 6.40 -3.19 11.73
CA THR A 283 6.74 -3.91 12.95
C THR A 283 7.02 -2.95 14.10
N LEU A 284 7.86 -1.93 13.88
CA LEU A 284 8.17 -0.89 14.88
C LEU A 284 6.89 -0.24 15.45
N LEU A 285 5.95 0.07 14.57
CA LEU A 285 4.72 0.76 14.96
C LEU A 285 3.76 -0.13 15.74
N THR A 286 3.78 -1.46 15.53
CA THR A 286 2.85 -2.42 16.16
C THR A 286 3.44 -3.19 17.34
N GLU A 287 4.73 -3.01 17.65
CA GLU A 287 5.38 -3.64 18.80
C GLU A 287 4.67 -3.30 20.12
N PRO A 288 4.70 -4.17 21.15
CA PRO A 288 4.20 -3.83 22.47
C PRO A 288 4.89 -2.59 23.05
N PHE A 289 4.15 -1.77 23.81
CA PHE A 289 4.72 -0.58 24.44
C PHE A 289 5.78 -0.92 25.50
N TRP A 290 6.73 0.00 25.70
CA TRP A 290 7.73 -0.13 26.75
C TRP A 290 7.13 -0.04 28.15
N SER A 291 7.67 -0.82 29.06
CA SER A 291 7.40 -0.75 30.50
C SER A 291 8.68 -0.40 31.26
N VAL A 292 8.56 -0.11 32.56
CA VAL A 292 9.72 0.14 33.43
C VAL A 292 10.71 -1.04 33.41
N SER A 293 10.22 -2.27 33.31
CA SER A 293 11.05 -3.49 33.27
C SER A 293 11.54 -3.87 31.88
N LYS A 294 10.95 -3.30 30.81
CA LYS A 294 11.25 -3.65 29.42
C LYS A 294 11.17 -2.41 28.56
N SER A 295 12.28 -1.68 28.47
CA SER A 295 12.49 -0.52 27.61
C SER A 295 13.79 -0.67 26.82
N ASP A 296 13.87 0.00 25.67
CA ASP A 296 15.05 -0.06 24.80
C ASP A 296 15.51 1.34 24.37
N PHE A 297 15.77 2.19 25.36
CA PHE A 297 16.22 3.56 25.13
C PHE A 297 17.52 3.62 24.35
N LYS A 298 18.46 2.70 24.61
CA LYS A 298 19.76 2.68 23.94
C LYS A 298 19.61 2.39 22.44
N ALA A 299 18.80 1.41 22.03
CA ALA A 299 18.67 1.11 20.61
C ALA A 299 17.87 2.18 19.83
N HIS A 300 16.90 2.85 20.48
CA HIS A 300 16.01 3.80 19.80
C HIS A 300 16.43 5.27 19.89
N TYR A 301 17.15 5.67 20.93
CA TYR A 301 17.55 7.06 21.21
C TYR A 301 19.06 7.25 21.41
N ASP A 302 19.85 6.17 21.43
CA ASP A 302 21.29 6.19 21.81
C ASP A 302 21.57 6.87 23.17
N SER A 303 20.63 6.79 24.10
CA SER A 303 20.66 7.53 25.38
C SER A 303 19.90 6.78 26.48
N ASP A 304 20.06 7.24 27.72
CA ASP A 304 19.28 6.79 28.87
C ASP A 304 18.09 7.71 29.15
N GLU A 305 17.06 7.19 29.85
CA GLU A 305 15.81 7.91 30.17
C GLU A 305 16.05 9.24 30.89
N ALA A 306 16.92 9.24 31.92
CA ALA A 306 17.20 10.44 32.71
C ALA A 306 17.82 11.58 31.89
N ALA A 307 18.66 11.25 30.91
CA ALA A 307 19.25 12.23 30.01
C ALA A 307 18.21 12.77 29.01
N LEU A 308 17.30 11.92 28.54
CA LEU A 308 16.21 12.29 27.62
C LEU A 308 15.16 13.20 28.25
N ASN A 309 15.05 13.26 29.58
CA ASN A 309 14.19 14.24 30.23
C ASN A 309 14.64 15.69 29.99
N LYS A 310 15.92 15.93 29.64
CA LYS A 310 16.41 17.26 29.28
C LYS A 310 16.02 17.59 27.84
N LEU A 311 15.24 18.66 27.63
CA LEU A 311 14.67 18.97 26.32
C LEU A 311 15.75 19.14 25.23
N ALA A 312 16.84 19.84 25.54
CA ALA A 312 17.92 20.08 24.58
C ALA A 312 18.56 18.75 24.11
N HIS A 313 18.78 17.81 25.03
CA HIS A 313 19.33 16.49 24.70
C HIS A 313 18.32 15.65 23.91
N PHE A 314 17.05 15.64 24.32
CA PHE A 314 15.98 14.97 23.57
C PHE A 314 15.87 15.47 22.13
N MET A 315 15.89 16.79 21.94
CA MET A 315 15.84 17.40 20.61
C MET A 315 17.07 17.06 19.77
N GLN A 316 18.26 17.00 20.39
CA GLN A 316 19.48 16.56 19.71
C GLN A 316 19.38 15.10 19.24
N GLN A 317 18.92 14.19 20.10
CA GLN A 317 18.83 12.76 19.76
C GLN A 317 17.73 12.45 18.75
N THR A 318 16.64 13.21 18.79
CA THR A 318 15.52 13.04 17.86
C THR A 318 15.68 13.85 16.58
N GLY A 319 16.51 14.89 16.55
CA GLY A 319 16.62 15.82 15.43
C GLY A 319 15.40 16.75 15.25
N LEU A 320 14.66 17.01 16.33
CA LEU A 320 13.49 17.90 16.29
C LEU A 320 13.88 19.37 16.44
N THR A 321 13.16 20.25 15.74
CA THR A 321 13.23 21.70 15.99
C THR A 321 12.28 22.13 17.09
N SER A 322 12.48 23.31 17.68
CA SER A 322 11.59 23.84 18.74
C SER A 322 10.14 23.96 18.26
N ALA A 323 9.92 24.37 17.01
CA ALA A 323 8.58 24.48 16.44
C ALA A 323 7.91 23.10 16.27
N GLN A 324 8.68 22.08 15.85
CA GLN A 324 8.17 20.71 15.75
C GLN A 324 7.88 20.11 17.13
N MET A 325 8.67 20.47 18.14
CA MET A 325 8.40 20.06 19.52
C MET A 325 7.10 20.67 20.05
N ASP A 326 6.89 21.98 19.82
CA ASP A 326 5.63 22.63 20.18
C ASP A 326 4.45 22.03 19.43
N GLU A 327 4.61 21.64 18.16
CA GLU A 327 3.56 20.98 17.38
C GLU A 327 3.25 19.58 17.93
N LEU A 328 4.27 18.76 18.20
CA LEU A 328 4.16 17.40 18.74
C LEU A 328 3.45 17.38 20.11
N LEU A 329 3.71 18.38 20.95
CA LEU A 329 3.06 18.54 22.25
C LEU A 329 1.81 19.43 22.19
N ALA A 330 1.36 19.87 21.01
CA ALA A 330 0.22 20.78 20.83
C ALA A 330 0.28 22.00 21.78
N ARG A 331 1.44 22.68 21.81
CA ARG A 331 1.78 23.85 22.64
C ARG A 331 1.94 25.12 21.81
N GLY A 332 1.96 26.27 22.50
CA GLY A 332 2.15 27.59 21.89
C GLY A 332 1.11 27.87 20.82
N LYS A 333 1.56 28.23 19.61
CA LYS A 333 0.69 28.49 18.44
C LYS A 333 -0.07 27.25 17.95
N TYR A 334 0.39 26.04 18.29
CA TYR A 334 -0.24 24.78 17.90
C TYR A 334 -1.26 24.29 18.91
N ARG A 335 -1.48 25.03 20.01
CA ARG A 335 -2.49 24.69 21.01
C ARG A 335 -3.88 24.68 20.37
N PRO A 336 -4.59 23.55 20.37
CA PRO A 336 -5.90 23.47 19.75
C PRO A 336 -6.92 24.32 20.51
N ARG A 337 -7.74 25.05 19.76
CA ARG A 337 -8.77 25.93 20.29
C ARG A 337 -10.13 25.42 19.80
N PRO A 338 -11.09 25.11 20.68
CA PRO A 338 -12.42 24.69 20.23
C PRO A 338 -13.05 25.80 19.39
N SER A 339 -13.85 25.41 18.40
CA SER A 339 -14.65 26.35 17.62
C SER A 339 -15.54 27.21 18.54
N LYS A 340 -15.72 28.48 18.19
CA LYS A 340 -16.63 29.40 18.88
C LYS A 340 -18.10 29.00 18.72
N ASN A 341 -18.39 28.14 17.75
CA ASN A 341 -19.74 27.71 17.38
C ASN A 341 -20.20 26.45 18.14
N ILE A 342 -19.53 26.13 19.25
CA ILE A 342 -19.85 24.97 20.08
C ILE A 342 -20.13 25.44 21.50
N LEU A 343 -21.36 25.22 21.97
CA LEU A 343 -21.83 25.69 23.27
C LEU A 343 -21.40 24.74 24.41
N LEU A 344 -21.28 23.44 24.13
CA LEU A 344 -20.65 22.50 25.06
C LEU A 344 -19.13 22.64 24.96
N ALA A 345 -18.50 23.17 26.00
CA ALA A 345 -17.07 23.07 26.19
C ALA A 345 -16.69 21.60 26.45
N GLN A 346 -16.64 20.77 25.40
CA GLN A 346 -15.86 19.53 25.44
C GLN A 346 -14.40 19.96 25.55
N MET A 347 -13.92 20.14 26.78
CA MET A 347 -12.51 20.38 27.06
C MET A 347 -11.77 19.07 26.77
N ALA A 348 -11.46 18.84 25.49
CA ALA A 348 -10.54 17.79 25.07
C ALA A 348 -9.13 18.18 25.53
N SER A 349 -8.82 17.91 26.80
CA SER A 349 -7.56 18.27 27.46
C SER A 349 -6.32 17.74 26.71
N LEU A 350 -6.52 16.72 25.85
CA LEU A 350 -5.47 16.06 25.10
C LEU A 350 -5.51 16.28 23.58
N TYR A 351 -6.43 17.08 23.03
CA TYR A 351 -6.54 17.26 21.57
C TYR A 351 -5.21 17.64 20.93
N GLY A 352 -4.92 17.04 19.77
CA GLY A 352 -3.68 17.24 19.01
C GLY A 352 -2.45 16.51 19.57
N ALA A 353 -2.57 15.80 20.69
CA ALA A 353 -1.52 14.97 21.25
C ALA A 353 -2.08 13.77 22.02
N TYR A 354 -3.21 13.20 21.60
CA TYR A 354 -3.84 12.05 22.25
C TYR A 354 -2.94 10.81 22.23
N PHE A 355 -2.33 10.49 21.10
CA PHE A 355 -1.53 9.28 20.94
C PHE A 355 -0.29 9.29 21.83
N VAL A 356 0.42 10.43 21.91
CA VAL A 356 1.63 10.55 22.73
C VAL A 356 1.34 10.55 24.23
N ASN A 357 0.13 10.95 24.63
CA ASN A 357 -0.29 10.98 26.04
C ASN A 357 -1.05 9.73 26.50
N GLY A 358 -1.55 8.89 25.58
CA GLY A 358 -2.47 7.80 25.93
C GLY A 358 -3.91 8.28 26.15
N THR A 359 -4.83 7.35 26.43
CA THR A 359 -6.25 7.67 26.71
C THR A 359 -6.49 7.96 28.19
N GLU A 360 -7.51 8.76 28.47
CA GLU A 360 -7.89 9.40 29.76
C GLU A 360 -7.96 8.51 31.02
N ASN A 361 -7.88 7.18 30.90
CA ASN A 361 -7.80 6.27 32.06
C ASN A 361 -6.39 6.20 32.67
N ASP A 362 -5.36 6.68 31.97
CA ASP A 362 -4.07 6.93 32.60
C ASP A 362 -4.20 8.22 33.41
N SER A 363 -4.16 8.08 34.74
CA SER A 363 -4.00 9.17 35.73
C SER A 363 -2.72 10.01 35.53
N SER A 364 -2.00 9.80 34.43
CA SER A 364 -0.81 10.52 34.06
C SER A 364 -1.16 11.89 33.47
N THR A 365 -0.61 12.91 34.08
CA THR A 365 -0.58 14.29 33.61
C THR A 365 -0.04 14.35 32.16
N ARG A 366 -0.59 15.26 31.35
CA ARG A 366 -0.17 15.51 29.96
C ARG A 366 1.34 15.79 29.90
N LEU A 367 2.04 15.21 28.92
CA LEU A 367 3.42 15.56 28.57
C LEU A 367 3.52 17.08 28.41
N ASP A 368 4.45 17.68 29.15
CA ASP A 368 4.60 19.12 29.13
C ASP A 368 6.06 19.57 29.28
N LEU A 369 6.30 20.87 29.19
CA LEU A 369 7.62 21.46 29.37
C LEU A 369 7.65 22.34 30.61
N LYS A 370 8.69 22.20 31.42
CA LYS A 370 8.97 23.10 32.55
C LYS A 370 10.41 23.57 32.51
N THR A 371 10.61 24.83 32.87
CA THR A 371 11.94 25.37 33.14
C THR A 371 12.28 25.11 34.61
N ASN A 372 13.42 24.47 34.85
CA ASN A 372 13.95 24.26 36.20
C ASN A 372 14.62 25.55 36.73
N ASP A 373 14.98 25.56 38.02
CA ASP A 373 15.56 26.72 38.69
C ASP A 373 16.89 27.18 38.06
N ASN A 374 17.56 26.29 37.35
CA ASN A 374 18.81 26.55 36.63
C ASN A 374 18.58 27.07 35.19
N GLY A 375 17.35 27.36 34.80
CA GLY A 375 16.98 27.86 33.48
C GLY A 375 16.97 26.81 32.36
N GLN A 376 17.15 25.52 32.68
CA GLN A 376 17.08 24.43 31.70
C GLN A 376 15.63 23.96 31.53
N VAL A 377 15.24 23.68 30.30
CA VAL A 377 13.90 23.17 29.99
C VAL A 377 13.91 21.64 29.99
N GLU A 378 12.96 21.05 30.71
CA GLU A 378 12.79 19.61 30.89
C GLU A 378 11.41 19.15 30.43
N LEU A 379 11.36 17.91 29.92
CA LEU A 379 10.12 17.19 29.64
C LEU A 379 9.54 16.70 30.98
N LEU A 380 8.28 17.08 31.22
CA LEU A 380 7.51 16.66 32.37
C LEU A 380 6.57 15.51 32.05
N ASN A 381 6.23 14.76 33.09
CA ASN A 381 5.24 13.69 33.06
C ASN A 381 5.60 12.59 32.05
N THR A 382 6.91 12.36 31.88
CA THR A 382 7.49 11.33 31.03
C THR A 382 7.39 9.96 31.70
N THR A 383 7.28 8.93 30.87
CA THR A 383 7.36 7.51 31.23
C THR A 383 8.01 6.75 30.07
N ALA A 384 8.52 5.55 30.33
CA ALA A 384 9.03 4.67 29.27
C ALA A 384 8.03 4.50 28.11
N GLU A 385 6.75 4.27 28.42
CA GLU A 385 5.69 4.18 27.42
C GLU A 385 5.52 5.48 26.62
N LYS A 386 5.55 6.65 27.27
CA LYS A 386 5.43 7.94 26.58
C LYS A 386 6.61 8.21 25.65
N PHE A 387 7.83 7.82 26.03
CA PHE A 387 8.98 7.89 25.12
C PHE A 387 8.85 6.94 23.93
N ASP A 388 8.26 5.76 24.10
CA ASP A 388 7.96 4.87 22.98
C ASP A 388 6.88 5.47 22.05
N ARG A 389 5.82 6.04 22.60
CA ARG A 389 4.79 6.74 21.82
C ARG A 389 5.38 7.94 21.06
N LEU A 390 6.24 8.72 21.70
CA LEU A 390 6.95 9.84 21.07
C LEU A 390 7.79 9.35 19.88
N GLN A 391 8.59 8.29 20.04
CA GLN A 391 9.42 7.84 18.92
C GLN A 391 8.60 7.36 17.72
N ARG A 392 7.49 6.63 17.97
CA ARG A 392 6.57 6.21 16.91
C ARG A 392 5.93 7.40 16.20
N MET A 393 5.43 8.38 16.93
CA MET A 393 4.80 9.57 16.36
C MET A 393 5.79 10.41 15.54
N ILE A 394 7.01 10.62 16.05
CA ILE A 394 8.07 11.37 15.35
C ILE A 394 8.41 10.70 14.02
N ARG A 395 8.63 9.38 14.03
CA ARG A 395 8.95 8.62 12.82
C ARG A 395 7.79 8.61 11.83
N LEU A 396 6.57 8.39 12.31
CA LEU A 396 5.39 8.34 11.46
C LEU A 396 5.13 9.67 10.75
N LYS A 397 5.33 10.81 11.43
CA LYS A 397 5.30 12.14 10.81
C LYS A 397 6.34 12.28 9.70
N ARG A 398 7.54 11.73 9.86
CA ARG A 398 8.60 11.79 8.83
C ARG A 398 8.26 10.92 7.63
N TRP A 399 7.75 9.72 7.85
CA TRP A 399 7.47 8.78 6.76
C TRP A 399 6.22 9.15 5.94
N LEU A 400 5.24 9.78 6.57
CA LEU A 400 3.98 10.15 5.91
C LEU A 400 3.90 11.61 5.50
N GLU A 401 4.77 12.47 6.06
CA GLU A 401 4.78 13.92 5.85
C GLU A 401 3.46 14.62 6.23
N VAL A 402 2.70 14.01 7.15
CA VAL A 402 1.45 14.57 7.69
C VAL A 402 1.73 15.36 8.98
N PRO A 403 1.18 16.57 9.17
CA PRO A 403 1.34 17.34 10.41
C PRO A 403 0.92 16.55 11.66
N TYR A 404 1.57 16.79 12.81
CA TYR A 404 1.40 15.96 14.01
C TYR A 404 -0.06 15.92 14.47
N ILE A 405 -0.74 17.07 14.48
CA ILE A 405 -2.13 17.15 14.96
C ILE A 405 -3.10 16.43 14.02
N GLN A 406 -2.86 16.47 12.71
CA GLN A 406 -3.67 15.75 11.74
C GLN A 406 -3.46 14.24 11.85
N LEU A 407 -2.20 13.83 12.06
CA LEU A 407 -1.83 12.44 12.27
C LEU A 407 -2.42 11.89 13.58
N ASP A 408 -2.34 12.66 14.67
CA ASP A 408 -2.96 12.34 15.95
C ASP A 408 -4.48 12.17 15.82
N THR A 409 -5.13 13.10 15.13
CA THR A 409 -6.58 13.05 14.85
C THR A 409 -6.94 11.83 14.00
N LEU A 410 -6.12 11.48 13.01
CA LEU A 410 -6.34 10.33 12.15
C LEU A 410 -6.20 9.00 12.91
N ILE A 411 -5.16 8.85 13.73
CA ILE A 411 -4.95 7.65 14.56
C ILE A 411 -6.07 7.52 15.62
N LEU A 412 -6.47 8.64 16.24
CA LEU A 412 -7.61 8.66 17.15
C LEU A 412 -8.91 8.25 16.45
N SER A 413 -9.16 8.78 15.25
CA SER A 413 -10.36 8.46 14.47
C SER A 413 -10.37 7.00 14.04
N ALA A 414 -9.21 6.44 13.68
CA ALA A 414 -9.06 5.00 13.40
C ALA A 414 -9.51 4.16 14.60
N ARG A 415 -8.96 4.44 15.79
CA ARG A 415 -9.33 3.75 17.03
C ARG A 415 -10.82 3.89 17.36
N ARG A 416 -11.38 5.09 17.23
CA ARG A 416 -12.80 5.36 17.53
C ARG A 416 -13.75 4.68 16.54
N CYS A 417 -13.26 4.32 15.36
CA CYS A 417 -13.99 3.59 14.34
C CYS A 417 -13.93 2.06 14.56
N GLU A 418 -13.06 1.53 15.43
CA GLU A 418 -13.02 0.10 15.71
C GLU A 418 -14.24 -0.37 16.51
N ASP A 419 -14.84 -1.48 16.10
CA ASP A 419 -15.97 -2.10 16.83
C ASP A 419 -15.55 -2.64 18.21
N SER A 420 -14.29 -3.05 18.33
CA SER A 420 -13.72 -3.61 19.56
C SER A 420 -12.27 -3.14 19.72
N PRO A 421 -12.06 -1.88 20.12
CA PRO A 421 -10.72 -1.32 20.26
C PRO A 421 -9.95 -1.99 21.39
N LEU A 422 -8.64 -2.11 21.21
CA LEU A 422 -7.74 -2.59 22.28
C LEU A 422 -7.86 -1.67 23.53
N PRO A 423 -7.77 -2.20 24.76
CA PRO A 423 -7.81 -1.38 25.97
C PRO A 423 -6.74 -0.27 25.94
N THR A 424 -5.53 -0.61 25.50
CA THR A 424 -4.43 0.34 25.30
C THR A 424 -4.60 1.09 23.97
N PHE A 425 -4.29 2.39 23.95
CA PHE A 425 -4.28 3.18 22.72
C PHE A 425 -3.00 2.91 21.92
N ALA A 426 -2.95 1.77 21.23
CA ALA A 426 -1.82 1.34 20.39
C ALA A 426 -2.10 1.51 18.89
N ILE A 427 -1.03 1.68 18.10
CA ILE A 427 -1.10 1.50 16.64
C ILE A 427 -1.17 -0.01 16.36
N ASN A 428 -2.15 -0.42 15.57
CA ASN A 428 -2.44 -1.81 15.23
C ASN A 428 -2.66 -1.98 13.71
N ASP A 429 -3.05 -3.18 13.26
CA ASP A 429 -3.27 -3.44 11.83
C ASP A 429 -4.31 -2.50 11.23
N ASN A 430 -5.40 -2.21 11.95
CA ASN A 430 -6.43 -1.27 11.48
C ASN A 430 -5.89 0.14 11.30
N THR A 431 -5.03 0.61 12.22
CA THR A 431 -4.36 1.89 12.07
C THR A 431 -3.50 1.91 10.81
N LEU A 432 -2.72 0.83 10.55
CA LEU A 432 -1.92 0.71 9.32
C LEU A 432 -2.78 0.66 8.05
N ARG A 433 -3.93 -0.05 8.09
CA ARG A 433 -4.92 -0.08 6.99
C ARG A 433 -5.50 1.29 6.73
N VAL A 434 -5.87 2.03 7.78
CA VAL A 434 -6.37 3.41 7.71
C VAL A 434 -5.33 4.32 7.05
N LEU A 435 -4.07 4.26 7.49
CA LEU A 435 -2.98 5.03 6.89
C LEU A 435 -2.78 4.68 5.42
N GLY A 436 -2.91 3.40 5.06
CA GLY A 436 -2.80 2.95 3.68
C GLY A 436 -3.93 3.44 2.77
N VAL A 437 -5.18 3.24 3.17
CA VAL A 437 -6.34 3.71 2.40
C VAL A 437 -6.34 5.24 2.31
N TYR A 438 -5.95 5.95 3.38
CA TYR A 438 -5.73 7.39 3.36
C TYR A 438 -4.71 7.78 2.28
N ARG A 439 -3.50 7.20 2.29
CA ARG A 439 -2.46 7.53 1.30
C ARG A 439 -2.93 7.26 -0.13
N TYR A 440 -3.63 6.16 -0.35
CA TYR A 440 -4.21 5.80 -1.64
C TYR A 440 -5.20 6.87 -2.13
N LEU A 441 -6.18 7.24 -1.30
CA LEU A 441 -7.19 8.23 -1.65
C LEU A 441 -6.64 9.66 -1.72
N ASN A 442 -5.62 10.00 -0.92
CA ASN A 442 -4.93 11.28 -1.01
C ASN A 442 -4.22 11.41 -2.37
N ARG A 443 -3.43 10.41 -2.78
CA ARG A 443 -2.73 10.42 -4.06
C ARG A 443 -3.69 10.51 -5.26
N ARG A 444 -4.85 9.85 -5.18
CA ARG A 444 -5.80 9.74 -6.29
C ARG A 444 -6.80 10.90 -6.36
N TYR A 445 -7.26 11.39 -5.22
CA TYR A 445 -8.37 12.34 -5.12
C TYR A 445 -8.03 13.63 -4.35
N GLY A 446 -6.80 13.77 -3.83
CA GLY A 446 -6.39 14.93 -3.03
C GLY A 446 -7.05 15.03 -1.65
N LEU A 447 -7.59 13.90 -1.14
CA LEU A 447 -8.27 13.83 0.14
C LEU A 447 -7.30 14.11 1.31
N GLN A 448 -7.60 15.15 2.09
CA GLN A 448 -6.74 15.57 3.21
C GLN A 448 -6.92 14.68 4.44
N ALA A 449 -5.90 14.60 5.31
CA ALA A 449 -5.92 13.72 6.48
C ALA A 449 -7.06 14.05 7.46
N GLU A 450 -7.35 15.33 7.68
CA GLU A 450 -8.47 15.77 8.52
C GLU A 450 -9.83 15.39 7.94
N GLU A 451 -9.98 15.48 6.61
CA GLU A 451 -11.21 15.08 5.92
C GLU A 451 -11.42 13.57 6.03
N PHE A 452 -10.36 12.78 5.82
CA PHE A 452 -10.42 11.32 5.98
C PHE A 452 -10.68 10.91 7.43
N SER A 453 -10.13 11.64 8.41
CA SER A 453 -10.45 11.46 9.83
C SER A 453 -11.95 11.67 10.12
N ALA A 454 -12.54 12.71 9.51
CA ALA A 454 -13.98 12.95 9.60
C ALA A 454 -14.81 11.88 8.89
N LEU A 455 -14.27 11.20 7.86
CA LEU A 455 -14.91 10.03 7.29
C LEU A 455 -14.95 8.85 8.27
N LEU A 456 -13.95 8.69 9.13
CA LEU A 456 -13.87 7.58 10.09
C LEU A 456 -14.66 7.83 11.39
N TYR A 457 -14.69 9.07 11.90
CA TYR A 457 -15.31 9.35 13.20
C TYR A 457 -16.13 10.64 13.22
N HIS A 458 -15.72 11.65 13.98
CA HIS A 458 -16.40 12.94 14.08
C HIS A 458 -15.61 14.01 13.33
N LEU A 459 -16.30 15.06 12.86
CA LEU A 459 -15.61 16.22 12.32
C LEU A 459 -14.65 16.82 13.36
N PRO A 460 -13.40 17.13 12.97
CA PRO A 460 -12.51 17.96 13.76
C PRO A 460 -13.10 19.34 14.05
N VAL A 461 -13.29 19.64 15.34
CA VAL A 461 -13.89 20.89 15.83
C VAL A 461 -12.89 21.88 16.42
N HIS A 462 -11.61 21.54 16.46
CA HIS A 462 -10.58 22.41 17.02
C HIS A 462 -9.80 23.11 15.90
N ALA A 463 -9.62 24.41 16.05
CA ALA A 463 -8.75 25.25 15.24
C ALA A 463 -7.31 25.19 15.76
N VAL A 464 -6.33 25.30 14.86
CA VAL A 464 -4.90 25.19 15.18
C VAL A 464 -4.14 26.27 14.43
N GLY A 465 -3.27 27.00 15.12
CA GLY A 465 -2.57 28.14 14.53
C GLY A 465 -3.56 29.14 13.93
N ASN A 466 -3.37 29.46 12.65
CA ASN A 466 -4.21 30.37 11.88
C ASN A 466 -5.33 29.66 11.09
N SER A 467 -5.42 28.34 11.17
CA SER A 467 -6.43 27.55 10.45
C SER A 467 -7.66 27.33 11.31
N ASP A 468 -8.83 27.64 10.77
CA ASP A 468 -10.11 27.31 11.39
C ASP A 468 -10.35 25.79 11.43
N SER A 469 -11.20 25.36 12.37
CA SER A 469 -11.58 23.95 12.51
C SER A 469 -12.15 23.39 11.21
N LEU A 470 -12.07 22.07 10.98
CA LEU A 470 -12.73 21.48 9.80
C LEU A 470 -14.23 21.75 9.82
N PHE A 471 -14.85 21.68 10.99
CA PHE A 471 -16.26 22.04 11.19
C PHE A 471 -16.57 23.45 10.65
N ASP A 472 -15.83 24.47 11.07
CA ASP A 472 -16.07 25.85 10.63
C ASP A 472 -15.72 26.04 9.15
N ARG A 473 -14.65 25.40 8.68
CA ARG A 473 -14.31 25.36 7.26
C ARG A 473 -15.30 24.58 6.42
N VAL A 474 -16.27 23.87 6.97
CA VAL A 474 -17.33 23.22 6.18
C VAL A 474 -18.62 24.01 6.31
N PHE A 475 -19.10 24.21 7.54
CA PHE A 475 -20.43 24.75 7.80
C PHE A 475 -20.48 26.28 7.95
N ASN A 476 -19.35 26.93 8.23
CA ASN A 476 -19.27 28.35 8.56
C ASN A 476 -18.32 29.14 7.64
N ARG A 477 -18.04 28.65 6.42
CA ARG A 477 -17.19 29.36 5.45
C ARG A 477 -17.76 30.74 5.14
N GLY A 478 -16.97 31.78 5.43
CA GLY A 478 -17.22 33.15 4.96
C GLY A 478 -18.54 33.77 5.39
N ALA A 479 -19.14 33.32 6.50
CA ALA A 479 -20.44 33.80 7.01
C ALA A 479 -21.45 34.08 5.87
N LEU A 480 -21.76 33.05 5.06
CA LEU A 480 -22.76 33.12 3.99
C LEU A 480 -24.13 33.66 4.46
N ASN A 481 -24.40 33.53 5.77
CA ASN A 481 -25.53 34.14 6.48
C ASN A 481 -25.00 34.99 7.66
N GLU A 482 -25.81 35.95 8.13
CA GLU A 482 -25.49 36.79 9.32
C GLU A 482 -25.21 35.96 10.59
N GLN A 483 -25.71 34.72 10.67
CA GLN A 483 -25.55 33.81 11.81
C GLN A 483 -24.78 32.54 11.42
N SER A 484 -23.77 32.19 12.21
CA SER A 484 -23.01 30.95 12.07
C SER A 484 -23.81 29.75 12.61
N LEU A 485 -23.59 28.56 12.05
CA LEU A 485 -24.21 27.32 12.51
C LEU A 485 -23.60 26.91 13.85
N GLN A 486 -24.41 26.97 14.91
CA GLN A 486 -24.02 26.56 16.26
C GLN A 486 -24.46 25.13 16.58
N LEU A 487 -23.58 24.39 17.29
CA LEU A 487 -23.91 23.10 17.90
C LEU A 487 -24.57 23.35 19.27
N ASP A 488 -25.90 23.29 19.29
CA ASP A 488 -26.75 23.61 20.45
C ASP A 488 -27.59 22.40 20.93
N ASP A 489 -27.38 21.22 20.35
CA ASP A 489 -28.15 19.99 20.60
C ASP A 489 -29.68 20.10 20.39
N SER A 490 -30.15 21.20 19.79
CA SER A 490 -31.55 21.41 19.43
C SER A 490 -32.02 20.38 18.40
N THR A 491 -33.34 20.10 18.36
CA THR A 491 -33.92 19.16 17.41
C THR A 491 -33.86 19.71 15.98
N LEU A 492 -33.44 18.86 15.03
CA LEU A 492 -33.36 19.24 13.61
C LEU A 492 -34.57 18.65 12.85
N ASN A 493 -35.61 19.46 12.68
CA ASN A 493 -36.82 19.06 11.94
C ASN A 493 -36.73 19.47 10.46
N LEU A 494 -36.74 18.48 9.56
CA LEU A 494 -36.65 18.68 8.11
C LEU A 494 -37.91 19.30 7.51
N ASN A 495 -39.06 19.12 8.15
CA ASN A 495 -40.37 19.61 7.66
C ASN A 495 -40.78 20.92 8.33
N ALA A 496 -39.85 21.58 9.02
CA ALA A 496 -40.16 22.80 9.75
C ALA A 496 -40.47 23.96 8.78
N THR A 497 -41.50 24.73 9.12
CA THR A 497 -41.93 25.90 8.33
C THR A 497 -41.40 27.22 8.89
N ASP A 498 -40.73 27.19 10.05
CA ASP A 498 -40.12 28.38 10.63
C ASP A 498 -38.86 28.79 9.86
N ILE A 499 -38.73 30.10 9.65
CA ILE A 499 -37.67 30.70 8.83
C ILE A 499 -36.28 30.37 9.38
N ALA A 500 -36.12 30.32 10.71
CA ALA A 500 -34.84 30.04 11.36
C ALA A 500 -34.33 28.62 11.07
N THR A 501 -35.19 27.60 11.21
CA THR A 501 -34.83 26.21 10.89
C THR A 501 -34.61 26.03 9.39
N GLN A 502 -35.43 26.64 8.53
CA GLN A 502 -35.21 26.59 7.09
C GLN A 502 -33.87 27.21 6.68
N THR A 503 -33.51 28.36 7.26
CA THR A 503 -32.21 29.02 7.03
C THR A 503 -31.05 28.09 7.43
N THR A 504 -31.19 27.40 8.57
CA THR A 504 -30.22 26.40 9.04
C THR A 504 -30.09 25.23 8.06
N LEU A 505 -31.21 24.70 7.56
CA LEU A 505 -31.20 23.61 6.57
C LEU A 505 -30.57 24.04 5.24
N TYR A 506 -30.83 25.26 4.78
CA TYR A 506 -30.18 25.81 3.58
C TYR A 506 -28.68 26.03 3.78
N GLN A 507 -28.26 26.45 4.97
CA GLN A 507 -26.83 26.55 5.30
C GLN A 507 -26.15 25.17 5.29
N ILE A 508 -26.77 24.14 5.86
CA ILE A 508 -26.27 22.75 5.80
C ILE A 508 -26.21 22.28 4.34
N CYS A 509 -27.24 22.57 3.54
CA CYS A 509 -27.26 22.25 2.12
C CYS A 509 -26.08 22.89 1.38
N ALA A 510 -25.90 24.21 1.54
CA ALA A 510 -24.81 24.95 0.89
C ALA A 510 -23.43 24.42 1.32
N ALA A 511 -23.23 24.13 2.61
CA ALA A 511 -21.99 23.59 3.15
C ALA A 511 -21.61 22.22 2.57
N LEU A 512 -22.61 21.37 2.31
CA LEU A 512 -22.41 19.99 1.85
C LEU A 512 -22.58 19.81 0.34
N GLY A 513 -22.89 20.88 -0.41
CA GLY A 513 -23.21 20.80 -1.83
C GLY A 513 -24.50 20.03 -2.12
N LEU A 514 -25.47 20.09 -1.20
CA LEU A 514 -26.76 19.42 -1.29
C LEU A 514 -27.87 20.40 -1.64
N SER A 515 -28.99 19.88 -2.15
CA SER A 515 -30.26 20.62 -2.26
C SER A 515 -31.23 20.24 -1.13
N ASN A 516 -32.12 21.18 -0.76
CA ASN A 516 -33.17 20.93 0.21
C ASN A 516 -34.35 20.17 -0.43
N THR A 517 -34.09 18.95 -0.88
CA THR A 517 -35.06 18.08 -1.55
C THR A 517 -35.06 16.69 -0.91
N ASN A 518 -36.14 15.93 -1.13
CA ASN A 518 -36.24 14.54 -0.66
C ASN A 518 -35.14 13.63 -1.26
N GLU A 519 -34.63 13.98 -2.43
CA GLU A 519 -33.59 13.24 -3.16
C GLU A 519 -32.16 13.62 -2.75
N SER A 520 -31.99 14.70 -1.97
CA SER A 520 -30.67 15.18 -1.54
C SER A 520 -30.58 15.21 -0.01
N LEU A 521 -30.82 16.37 0.63
CA LEU A 521 -30.74 16.45 2.10
C LEU A 521 -31.73 15.50 2.79
N GLY A 522 -32.96 15.39 2.27
CA GLY A 522 -33.97 14.49 2.83
C GLY A 522 -33.55 13.02 2.80
N PHE A 523 -32.83 12.61 1.75
CA PHE A 523 -32.29 11.25 1.61
C PHE A 523 -31.21 10.96 2.66
N VAL A 524 -30.25 11.86 2.80
CA VAL A 524 -29.17 11.80 3.81
C VAL A 524 -29.76 11.73 5.21
N ALA A 525 -30.67 12.65 5.51
CA ALA A 525 -31.25 12.79 6.83
C ALA A 525 -32.14 11.60 7.22
N LYS A 526 -32.92 11.06 6.29
CA LYS A 526 -33.73 9.85 6.52
C LYS A 526 -32.87 8.64 6.87
N ARG A 527 -31.75 8.43 6.18
CA ARG A 527 -30.81 7.32 6.50
C ARG A 527 -30.16 7.53 7.86
N THR A 528 -29.69 8.73 8.16
CA THR A 528 -29.13 9.05 9.48
C THR A 528 -30.17 8.82 10.58
N GLN A 529 -31.43 9.20 10.36
CA GLN A 529 -32.51 8.99 11.32
C GLN A 529 -32.80 7.50 11.58
N GLN A 530 -32.75 6.67 10.55
CA GLN A 530 -32.96 5.22 10.66
C GLN A 530 -31.89 4.53 11.51
N ILE A 531 -30.66 5.03 11.52
CA ILE A 531 -29.51 4.39 12.18
C ILE A 531 -29.20 5.04 13.53
N SER A 532 -29.24 6.37 13.62
CA SER A 532 -28.85 7.14 14.80
C SER A 532 -30.04 7.64 15.63
N GLY A 533 -31.28 7.43 15.19
CA GLY A 533 -32.48 7.88 15.88
C GLY A 533 -32.81 9.34 15.60
N HIS A 534 -33.08 10.15 16.62
CA HIS A 534 -33.52 11.54 16.43
C HIS A 534 -32.40 12.46 15.95
N LEU A 535 -32.69 13.26 14.93
CA LEU A 535 -31.75 14.24 14.38
C LEU A 535 -31.67 15.47 15.30
N LYS A 536 -30.44 15.85 15.66
CA LYS A 536 -30.13 17.03 16.46
C LYS A 536 -29.06 17.88 15.76
N LYS A 537 -28.93 19.14 16.16
CA LYS A 537 -27.77 19.98 15.80
C LYS A 537 -26.56 19.63 16.66
N ASP A 538 -26.16 18.36 16.59
CA ASP A 538 -25.02 17.80 17.31
C ASP A 538 -23.92 17.35 16.36
N LEU A 539 -22.73 17.09 16.91
CA LEU A 539 -21.58 16.68 16.11
C LEU A 539 -21.82 15.32 15.43
N THR A 540 -22.57 14.42 16.05
CA THR A 540 -22.89 13.09 15.51
C THR A 540 -23.68 13.20 14.22
N THR A 541 -24.78 13.97 14.23
CA THR A 541 -25.67 14.15 13.07
C THR A 541 -24.94 14.84 11.93
N LEU A 542 -24.26 15.96 12.20
CA LEU A 542 -23.54 16.71 11.15
C LEU A 542 -22.33 15.94 10.61
N SER A 543 -21.67 15.12 11.42
CA SER A 543 -20.60 14.23 10.94
C SER A 543 -21.15 13.14 10.01
N ALA A 544 -22.32 12.57 10.32
CA ALA A 544 -22.97 11.62 9.44
C ALA A 544 -23.44 12.24 8.12
N PHE A 545 -23.91 13.50 8.14
CA PHE A 545 -24.30 14.22 6.93
C PHE A 545 -23.07 14.52 6.06
N TYR A 546 -22.01 15.04 6.69
CA TYR A 546 -20.75 15.32 6.02
C TYR A 546 -20.14 14.06 5.41
N ARG A 547 -20.08 12.94 6.14
CA ARG A 547 -19.57 11.66 5.62
C ARG A 547 -20.26 11.27 4.32
N GLN A 548 -21.59 11.22 4.32
CA GLN A 548 -22.38 10.80 3.17
C GLN A 548 -22.18 11.74 1.97
N ALA A 549 -22.20 13.04 2.21
CA ALA A 549 -22.00 14.04 1.15
C ALA A 549 -20.56 14.04 0.61
N ARG A 550 -19.56 13.99 1.51
CA ARG A 550 -18.14 14.06 1.15
C ARG A 550 -17.69 12.82 0.39
N ILE A 551 -18.16 11.63 0.77
CA ILE A 551 -17.85 10.38 0.04
C ILE A 551 -18.47 10.41 -1.36
N ALA A 552 -19.74 10.85 -1.48
CA ALA A 552 -20.37 10.99 -2.80
C ALA A 552 -19.60 11.97 -3.68
N SER A 553 -19.23 13.13 -3.13
CA SER A 553 -18.40 14.14 -3.79
C SER A 553 -17.01 13.61 -4.18
N LEU A 554 -16.36 12.82 -3.32
CA LEU A 554 -15.05 12.21 -3.58
C LEU A 554 -15.07 11.37 -4.87
N PHE A 555 -16.15 10.62 -5.08
CA PHE A 555 -16.33 9.78 -6.25
C PHE A 555 -16.97 10.50 -7.45
N GLY A 556 -17.38 11.76 -7.29
CA GLY A 556 -18.07 12.54 -8.32
C GLY A 556 -19.50 12.07 -8.58
N LEU A 557 -20.19 11.60 -7.54
CA LEU A 557 -21.57 11.09 -7.58
C LEU A 557 -22.50 11.97 -6.73
N SER A 558 -23.80 11.96 -7.03
CA SER A 558 -24.80 12.44 -6.07
C SER A 558 -24.93 11.48 -4.89
N VAL A 559 -25.50 11.93 -3.77
CA VAL A 559 -25.61 11.07 -2.57
C VAL A 559 -26.51 9.86 -2.80
N MET A 560 -27.57 10.01 -3.61
CA MET A 560 -28.41 8.90 -4.04
C MET A 560 -27.66 7.92 -4.94
N GLU A 561 -26.94 8.40 -5.96
CA GLU A 561 -26.16 7.53 -6.84
C GLU A 561 -25.07 6.77 -6.08
N CYS A 562 -24.40 7.44 -5.13
CA CYS A 562 -23.43 6.81 -4.25
C CYS A 562 -24.08 5.68 -3.43
N ALA A 563 -25.25 5.93 -2.84
CA ALA A 563 -25.98 4.93 -2.08
C ALA A 563 -26.47 3.76 -2.93
N TYR A 564 -26.94 4.05 -4.15
CA TYR A 564 -27.39 3.05 -5.09
C TYR A 564 -26.26 2.17 -5.60
N LEU A 565 -25.09 2.75 -5.88
CA LEU A 565 -23.92 1.99 -6.27
C LEU A 565 -23.45 1.07 -5.14
N ALA A 566 -23.42 1.58 -3.91
CA ALA A 566 -23.14 0.79 -2.72
C ALA A 566 -24.10 -0.40 -2.59
N GLU A 567 -25.41 -0.18 -2.73
CA GLU A 567 -26.44 -1.24 -2.69
C GLU A 567 -26.20 -2.32 -3.75
N MET A 568 -25.83 -1.93 -4.98
CA MET A 568 -25.56 -2.88 -6.07
C MET A 568 -24.33 -3.75 -5.82
N LEU A 569 -23.31 -3.20 -5.18
CA LEU A 569 -22.08 -3.92 -4.84
C LEU A 569 -22.31 -4.97 -3.75
N GLY A 570 -23.30 -4.81 -2.87
CA GLY A 570 -23.79 -5.88 -1.99
C GLY A 570 -24.09 -5.43 -0.57
N THR A 571 -24.52 -6.38 0.27
CA THR A 571 -25.01 -6.11 1.64
C THR A 571 -23.93 -5.62 2.58
N ALA A 572 -22.66 -5.94 2.31
CA ALA A 572 -21.51 -5.39 3.03
C ALA A 572 -21.40 -3.86 2.89
N ASN A 573 -22.03 -3.26 1.89
CA ASN A 573 -21.99 -1.81 1.65
C ASN A 573 -23.27 -1.14 2.17
N SER A 574 -23.73 -1.61 3.33
CA SER A 574 -24.96 -1.19 3.97
C SER A 574 -25.00 0.33 4.19
N SER A 575 -26.22 0.88 4.32
CA SER A 575 -26.41 2.29 4.70
C SER A 575 -25.68 2.67 5.99
N GLU A 576 -25.42 1.69 6.86
CA GLU A 576 -24.82 1.88 8.17
C GLU A 576 -23.39 2.39 8.06
N HIS A 577 -22.54 1.78 7.23
CA HIS A 577 -21.13 2.18 7.10
C HIS A 577 -20.95 3.63 6.64
N TRP A 578 -21.92 4.20 5.91
CA TRP A 578 -21.88 5.59 5.44
C TRP A 578 -22.31 6.59 6.51
N VAL A 579 -23.11 6.18 7.49
CA VAL A 579 -23.62 7.03 8.57
C VAL A 579 -22.71 6.88 9.80
N LYS A 580 -22.48 5.63 10.21
CA LYS A 580 -21.70 5.18 11.35
C LYS A 580 -20.72 4.10 10.87
N PRO A 581 -19.53 4.50 10.37
CA PRO A 581 -18.53 3.56 9.90
C PRO A 581 -18.01 2.71 11.07
N SER A 582 -17.59 1.49 10.74
CA SER A 582 -16.90 0.63 11.67
C SER A 582 -15.73 -0.08 11.00
N LEU A 583 -14.72 -0.41 11.80
CA LEU A 583 -13.59 -1.26 11.46
C LEU A 583 -13.70 -2.57 12.24
N ARG A 584 -13.44 -3.67 11.54
CA ARG A 584 -13.43 -5.02 12.13
C ARG A 584 -12.32 -5.18 13.16
N PHE A 585 -12.31 -6.31 13.85
CA PHE A 585 -11.22 -6.67 14.76
C PHE A 585 -9.85 -6.64 14.06
N SER A 586 -8.84 -6.05 14.71
CA SER A 586 -7.48 -5.92 14.15
C SER A 586 -6.91 -7.29 13.75
N GLY A 587 -6.32 -7.37 12.55
CA GLY A 587 -5.77 -8.61 12.00
C GLY A 587 -6.81 -9.59 11.43
N SER A 588 -8.11 -9.28 11.51
CA SER A 588 -9.15 -10.09 10.86
C SER A 588 -9.40 -9.64 9.42
N ASN A 589 -9.71 -10.59 8.54
CA ASN A 589 -10.19 -10.31 7.17
C ASN A 589 -11.72 -10.21 7.06
N LEU A 590 -12.47 -10.62 8.09
CA LEU A 590 -13.94 -10.68 8.07
C LEU A 590 -14.56 -10.05 9.32
N PRO A 591 -15.78 -9.46 9.21
CA PRO A 591 -16.53 -9.18 7.97
C PRO A 591 -15.85 -8.09 7.12
N ALA A 592 -16.35 -7.82 5.92
CA ALA A 592 -15.93 -6.62 5.17
C ALA A 592 -16.36 -5.37 5.95
N ASP A 593 -15.49 -4.35 6.01
CA ASP A 593 -15.69 -3.15 6.82
C ASP A 593 -15.64 -1.87 5.99
N PHE A 594 -15.74 -0.70 6.65
CA PHE A 594 -15.79 0.60 5.98
C PHE A 594 -14.64 0.85 5.00
N LEU A 595 -13.42 0.37 5.29
CA LEU A 595 -12.27 0.55 4.39
C LEU A 595 -12.41 -0.29 3.13
N ASP A 596 -12.91 -1.52 3.25
CA ASP A 596 -13.18 -2.35 2.07
C ASP A 596 -14.24 -1.69 1.21
N VAL A 597 -15.33 -1.19 1.82
CA VAL A 597 -16.41 -0.50 1.12
C VAL A 597 -15.88 0.67 0.28
N LEU A 598 -14.95 1.47 0.81
CA LEU A 598 -14.30 2.56 0.06
C LEU A 598 -13.51 2.05 -1.14
N MET A 599 -12.76 0.95 -0.99
CA MET A 599 -12.00 0.34 -2.09
C MET A 599 -12.91 -0.28 -3.15
N GLN A 600 -14.04 -0.85 -2.74
CA GLN A 600 -15.06 -1.39 -3.65
C GLN A 600 -15.74 -0.27 -4.46
N MET A 601 -16.08 0.85 -3.80
CA MET A 601 -16.63 2.03 -4.48
C MET A 601 -15.65 2.65 -5.46
N ASP A 602 -14.38 2.79 -5.08
CA ASP A 602 -13.34 3.28 -5.98
C ASP A 602 -13.25 2.41 -7.24
N TRP A 603 -13.20 1.09 -7.09
CA TRP A 603 -13.22 0.17 -8.24
C TRP A 603 -14.45 0.38 -9.12
N ALA A 604 -15.64 0.46 -8.52
CA ALA A 604 -16.89 0.53 -9.25
C ALA A 604 -17.02 1.84 -10.05
N VAL A 605 -16.60 2.95 -9.45
CA VAL A 605 -16.57 4.27 -10.09
C VAL A 605 -15.56 4.29 -11.24
N ASN A 606 -14.40 3.67 -11.06
CA ASN A 606 -13.40 3.56 -12.13
C ASN A 606 -13.90 2.71 -13.30
N TRP A 607 -14.58 1.60 -13.00
CA TRP A 607 -15.22 0.76 -14.02
C TRP A 607 -16.31 1.53 -14.79
N LEU A 608 -17.20 2.24 -14.09
CA LEU A 608 -18.22 3.09 -14.71
C LEU A 608 -17.61 4.15 -15.64
N LYS A 609 -16.57 4.85 -15.17
CA LYS A 609 -15.84 5.86 -15.96
C LYS A 609 -15.18 5.24 -17.19
N SER A 610 -14.55 4.08 -17.07
CA SER A 610 -13.90 3.40 -18.21
C SER A 610 -14.89 2.97 -19.29
N ASN A 611 -16.12 2.64 -18.89
CA ASN A 611 -17.17 2.18 -19.80
C ASN A 611 -18.14 3.28 -20.24
N GLY A 612 -17.95 4.52 -19.79
CA GLY A 612 -18.86 5.64 -20.09
C GLY A 612 -20.29 5.40 -19.59
N SER A 613 -20.47 4.55 -18.57
CA SER A 613 -21.79 4.17 -18.04
C SER A 613 -22.13 4.99 -16.79
N THR A 614 -23.42 5.16 -16.51
CA THR A 614 -23.90 5.85 -15.29
C THR A 614 -24.53 4.87 -14.30
N VAL A 615 -24.61 5.27 -13.03
CA VAL A 615 -25.27 4.47 -11.98
C VAL A 615 -26.74 4.21 -12.32
N GLN A 616 -27.43 5.21 -12.87
CA GLN A 616 -28.84 5.08 -13.29
C GLN A 616 -29.00 4.05 -14.42
N GLN A 617 -28.13 4.08 -15.43
CA GLN A 617 -28.14 3.10 -16.52
C GLN A 617 -27.98 1.68 -15.98
N LEU A 618 -27.02 1.44 -15.07
CA LEU A 618 -26.86 0.13 -14.44
C LEU A 618 -28.08 -0.30 -13.63
N ARG A 619 -28.68 0.61 -12.84
CA ARG A 619 -29.90 0.30 -12.08
C ARG A 619 -31.05 -0.08 -12.99
N HIS A 620 -31.20 0.62 -14.12
CA HIS A 620 -32.22 0.29 -15.11
C HIS A 620 -31.96 -1.09 -15.74
N GLN A 621 -30.72 -1.37 -16.17
CA GLN A 621 -30.33 -2.69 -16.70
C GLN A 621 -30.53 -3.82 -15.68
N LEU A 622 -30.33 -3.55 -14.38
CA LEU A 622 -30.47 -4.53 -13.31
C LEU A 622 -31.88 -4.59 -12.69
N PHE A 623 -32.85 -3.85 -13.22
CA PHE A 623 -34.24 -3.75 -12.73
C PHE A 623 -34.31 -3.40 -11.24
N LEU A 624 -33.51 -2.42 -10.83
CA LEU A 624 -33.48 -1.89 -9.47
C LEU A 624 -34.20 -0.53 -9.36
N SER A 625 -34.69 0.01 -10.49
CA SER A 625 -35.44 1.26 -10.56
C SER A 625 -36.95 1.01 -10.61
N GLU A 626 -37.74 1.83 -9.91
CA GLU A 626 -39.22 1.74 -9.92
C GLU A 626 -39.86 2.12 -11.27
N LYS A 627 -39.15 2.88 -12.11
CA LYS A 627 -39.63 3.27 -13.45
C LYS A 627 -38.80 2.57 -14.53
N PRO A 628 -39.34 1.55 -15.23
CA PRO A 628 -38.66 0.96 -16.37
C PRO A 628 -38.68 1.93 -17.56
N GLN A 629 -37.50 2.24 -18.12
CA GLN A 629 -37.40 3.12 -19.30
C GLN A 629 -37.76 2.40 -20.61
N ASN A 630 -37.54 1.08 -20.70
CA ASN A 630 -37.78 0.32 -21.93
C ASN A 630 -39.17 -0.33 -21.90
N SER A 631 -40.09 0.21 -22.71
CA SER A 631 -41.47 -0.31 -22.83
C SER A 631 -41.49 -1.78 -23.24
N ALA A 632 -40.54 -2.25 -24.06
CA ALA A 632 -40.46 -3.63 -24.48
C ALA A 632 -40.19 -4.59 -23.31
N ILE A 633 -39.30 -4.21 -22.39
CA ILE A 633 -39.00 -5.06 -21.23
C ILE A 633 -40.12 -5.03 -20.20
N THR A 634 -40.77 -3.88 -20.02
CA THR A 634 -41.97 -3.78 -19.17
C THR A 634 -43.07 -4.71 -19.70
N GLN A 635 -43.29 -4.72 -21.02
CA GLN A 635 -44.23 -5.63 -21.67
C GLN A 635 -43.83 -7.10 -21.48
N GLN A 636 -42.54 -7.44 -21.61
CA GLN A 636 -42.05 -8.80 -21.36
C GLN A 636 -42.24 -9.23 -19.89
N LEU A 637 -41.96 -8.35 -18.92
CA LEU A 637 -42.20 -8.62 -17.51
C LEU A 637 -43.69 -8.77 -17.19
N GLU A 638 -44.55 -7.95 -17.80
CA GLU A 638 -45.99 -8.06 -17.68
C GLU A 638 -46.51 -9.38 -18.26
N GLN A 639 -46.02 -9.78 -19.45
CA GLN A 639 -46.30 -11.08 -20.06
C GLN A 639 -45.85 -12.24 -19.16
N LEU A 640 -44.66 -12.17 -18.55
CA LEU A 640 -44.20 -13.16 -17.58
C LEU A 640 -45.11 -13.22 -16.35
N ASN A 641 -45.52 -12.06 -15.82
CA ASN A 641 -46.41 -11.99 -14.67
C ASN A 641 -47.80 -12.56 -14.97
N GLN A 642 -48.34 -12.29 -16.17
CA GLN A 642 -49.58 -12.88 -16.66
C GLN A 642 -49.46 -14.40 -16.83
N LEU A 643 -48.32 -14.89 -17.35
CA LEU A 643 -48.06 -16.33 -17.46
C LEU A 643 -48.02 -17.02 -16.10
N ILE A 644 -47.42 -16.38 -15.10
CA ILE A 644 -47.40 -16.88 -13.72
C ILE A 644 -48.81 -16.89 -13.13
N ASP A 645 -49.62 -15.86 -13.38
CA ASP A 645 -51.03 -15.84 -12.93
C ASP A 645 -51.86 -16.93 -13.60
N ASN A 646 -51.69 -17.13 -14.90
CA ASN A 646 -52.35 -18.20 -15.64
C ASN A 646 -51.90 -19.59 -15.16
N PHE A 647 -50.62 -19.76 -14.86
CA PHE A 647 -50.10 -20.97 -14.25
C PHE A 647 -50.71 -21.23 -12.86
N LYS A 648 -50.76 -20.21 -12.00
CA LYS A 648 -51.38 -20.28 -10.66
C LYS A 648 -52.86 -20.67 -10.71
N LYS A 649 -53.60 -20.18 -11.71
CA LYS A 649 -55.02 -20.50 -11.92
C LYS A 649 -55.24 -21.92 -12.44
N ASN A 650 -54.34 -22.44 -13.27
CA ASN A 650 -54.52 -23.71 -13.97
C ASN A 650 -53.89 -24.91 -13.25
N ILE A 651 -53.01 -24.68 -12.27
CA ILE A 651 -52.46 -25.74 -11.44
C ILE A 651 -53.43 -26.14 -10.32
N PHE A 652 -53.33 -27.39 -9.87
CA PHE A 652 -54.15 -27.92 -8.78
C PHE A 652 -53.98 -27.12 -7.47
N ASN A 653 -55.08 -27.03 -6.72
CA ASN A 653 -55.15 -26.30 -5.44
C ASN A 653 -54.49 -27.10 -4.31
N LEU A 654 -54.16 -26.42 -3.19
CA LEU A 654 -53.54 -27.09 -2.05
C LEU A 654 -54.48 -28.17 -1.45
N GLU A 655 -55.78 -27.88 -1.40
CA GLU A 655 -56.84 -28.77 -0.94
C GLU A 655 -56.94 -30.07 -1.76
N GLU A 656 -56.74 -29.97 -3.08
CA GLU A 656 -56.77 -31.14 -3.98
C GLU A 656 -55.60 -32.11 -3.72
N ILE A 657 -54.48 -31.63 -3.17
CA ILE A 657 -53.31 -32.47 -2.80
C ILE A 657 -53.49 -33.03 -1.39
N GLU A 658 -54.01 -32.22 -0.46
CA GLU A 658 -54.27 -32.64 0.92
C GLU A 658 -55.28 -33.79 0.98
N ALA A 659 -56.25 -33.81 0.07
CA ALA A 659 -57.20 -34.90 -0.10
C ALA A 659 -56.57 -36.26 -0.51
N LEU A 660 -55.34 -36.26 -1.08
CA LEU A 660 -54.68 -37.47 -1.62
C LEU A 660 -53.83 -38.23 -0.59
N THR A 661 -53.72 -37.75 0.66
CA THR A 661 -52.97 -38.38 1.77
C THR A 661 -51.59 -38.93 1.35
N LEU A 662 -50.79 -38.09 0.68
CA LEU A 662 -49.48 -38.48 0.12
C LEU A 662 -48.41 -38.79 1.19
N PRO A 663 -47.41 -39.64 0.88
CA PRO A 663 -46.34 -40.02 1.82
C PRO A 663 -45.46 -38.85 2.28
N LYS A 664 -44.79 -39.02 3.43
CA LYS A 664 -43.80 -38.06 3.95
C LYS A 664 -42.56 -38.01 3.05
N LEU A 665 -42.08 -36.80 2.81
CA LEU A 665 -40.88 -36.51 2.00
C LEU A 665 -39.63 -36.53 2.90
N LYS A 666 -38.49 -36.97 2.35
CA LYS A 666 -37.15 -36.89 2.99
C LYS A 666 -36.86 -35.45 3.41
N SER A 667 -36.63 -35.24 4.70
CA SER A 667 -36.15 -33.93 5.17
C SER A 667 -34.67 -33.78 4.76
N LYS A 668 -34.36 -32.83 3.86
CA LYS A 668 -32.98 -32.37 3.65
C LYS A 668 -32.66 -31.29 4.69
N ALA A 669 -32.48 -31.67 5.94
CA ALA A 669 -32.02 -30.74 6.96
C ALA A 669 -30.50 -30.55 6.87
N LYS A 670 -30.05 -29.50 6.16
CA LYS A 670 -28.94 -28.70 6.69
C LYS A 670 -29.58 -27.73 7.68
N ALA A 671 -29.26 -27.90 8.96
CA ALA A 671 -29.75 -27.03 10.02
C ALA A 671 -29.33 -25.57 9.74
N THR A 672 -30.27 -24.77 9.26
CA THR A 672 -30.24 -23.31 9.38
C THR A 672 -31.51 -22.91 10.09
N ALA A 673 -31.35 -22.28 11.25
CA ALA A 673 -32.41 -21.79 12.10
C ALA A 673 -33.28 -20.76 11.33
N ASN A 674 -34.42 -21.19 10.81
CA ASN A 674 -35.49 -20.29 10.40
C ASN A 674 -36.86 -21.01 10.56
N PRO A 675 -37.85 -20.42 11.25
CA PRO A 675 -39.10 -21.08 11.57
C PRO A 675 -40.11 -20.82 10.45
N LYS A 676 -40.29 -21.81 9.55
CA LYS A 676 -41.48 -22.09 8.72
C LYS A 676 -41.05 -23.09 7.64
N LEU A 677 -40.96 -24.38 7.98
CA LEU A 677 -40.87 -25.41 6.95
C LEU A 677 -42.18 -25.40 6.14
N PRO A 678 -42.14 -25.44 4.79
CA PRO A 678 -43.33 -25.64 3.98
C PRO A 678 -44.05 -26.93 4.39
N SER A 679 -45.38 -26.96 4.40
CA SER A 679 -46.13 -28.20 4.64
C SER A 679 -45.74 -29.27 3.59
N ALA A 680 -45.84 -30.55 3.95
CA ALA A 680 -45.53 -31.65 3.03
C ALA A 680 -46.34 -31.55 1.72
N SER A 681 -47.60 -31.12 1.80
CA SER A 681 -48.49 -30.85 0.67
C SER A 681 -47.98 -29.73 -0.24
N GLN A 682 -47.41 -28.66 0.33
CA GLN A 682 -46.80 -27.56 -0.43
C GLN A 682 -45.56 -28.04 -1.21
N THR A 683 -44.78 -28.94 -0.60
CA THR A 683 -43.58 -29.51 -1.22
C THR A 683 -43.96 -30.45 -2.37
N TRP A 684 -44.94 -31.34 -2.17
CA TRP A 684 -45.51 -32.15 -3.25
C TRP A 684 -46.08 -31.30 -4.39
N ARG A 685 -46.79 -30.20 -4.05
CA ARG A 685 -47.29 -29.24 -5.04
C ARG A 685 -46.19 -28.71 -5.92
N SER A 686 -45.11 -28.22 -5.31
CA SER A 686 -43.98 -27.63 -6.02
C SER A 686 -43.26 -28.65 -6.93
N LEU A 687 -43.04 -29.87 -6.44
CA LEU A 687 -42.33 -30.91 -7.18
C LEU A 687 -43.13 -31.39 -8.40
N ILE A 688 -44.43 -31.65 -8.25
CA ILE A 688 -45.29 -32.09 -9.34
C ILE A 688 -45.48 -30.96 -10.36
N ALA A 689 -45.69 -29.73 -9.88
CA ALA A 689 -45.77 -28.54 -10.71
C ALA A 689 -44.53 -28.33 -11.60
N GLN A 690 -43.35 -28.63 -11.06
CA GLN A 690 -42.10 -28.53 -11.80
C GLN A 690 -42.03 -29.56 -12.93
N GLN A 691 -42.49 -30.80 -12.71
CA GLN A 691 -42.48 -31.84 -13.74
C GLN A 691 -43.50 -31.55 -14.86
N LEU A 692 -44.67 -31.01 -14.51
CA LEU A 692 -45.71 -30.63 -15.47
C LEU A 692 -45.25 -29.58 -16.49
N LEU A 693 -44.38 -28.66 -16.08
CA LEU A 693 -43.83 -27.63 -16.97
C LEU A 693 -42.61 -28.10 -17.79
N GLN A 694 -41.97 -29.21 -17.40
CA GLN A 694 -40.73 -29.69 -18.03
C GLN A 694 -40.97 -30.75 -19.12
N HIS A 695 -42.10 -31.44 -19.10
CA HIS A 695 -42.38 -32.56 -19.98
C HIS A 695 -43.48 -32.24 -21.01
N SER A 696 -43.25 -32.64 -22.26
CA SER A 696 -44.13 -32.40 -23.40
C SER A 696 -45.07 -33.57 -23.74
N ASP A 697 -44.94 -34.70 -23.05
CA ASP A 697 -45.82 -35.87 -23.19
C ASP A 697 -46.12 -36.49 -21.83
N LEU A 698 -47.32 -37.04 -21.70
CA LEU A 698 -47.87 -37.67 -20.50
C LEU A 698 -47.02 -38.87 -20.05
N LYS A 699 -46.42 -39.63 -20.98
CA LYS A 699 -45.49 -40.71 -20.65
C LYS A 699 -44.20 -40.21 -20.01
N ALA A 700 -43.63 -39.13 -20.56
CA ALA A 700 -42.41 -38.51 -20.01
C ALA A 700 -42.69 -37.86 -18.65
N LEU A 701 -43.87 -37.27 -18.47
CA LEU A 701 -44.35 -36.77 -17.18
C LEU A 701 -44.45 -37.89 -16.14
N GLU A 702 -45.07 -39.03 -16.48
CA GLU A 702 -45.16 -40.18 -15.57
C GLU A 702 -43.78 -40.66 -15.14
N GLN A 703 -42.81 -40.71 -16.06
CA GLN A 703 -41.41 -41.06 -15.77
C GLN A 703 -40.69 -40.00 -14.91
N GLY A 704 -40.92 -38.71 -15.16
CA GLY A 704 -40.35 -37.61 -14.37
C GLY A 704 -40.90 -37.58 -12.95
N VAL A 705 -42.21 -37.79 -12.79
CA VAL A 705 -42.86 -37.92 -11.47
C VAL A 705 -42.37 -39.17 -10.74
N LEU A 706 -42.19 -40.30 -11.42
CA LEU A 706 -41.53 -41.51 -10.90
C LEU A 706 -40.13 -41.21 -10.36
N HIS A 707 -39.34 -40.44 -11.10
CA HIS A 707 -38.00 -40.04 -10.67
C HIS A 707 -38.04 -39.17 -9.42
N VAL A 708 -38.92 -38.16 -9.36
CA VAL A 708 -39.14 -37.31 -8.18
C VAL A 708 -39.58 -38.14 -6.96
N ILE A 709 -40.53 -39.05 -7.14
CA ILE A 709 -41.02 -39.98 -6.13
C ILE A 709 -39.86 -40.83 -5.59
N SER A 710 -39.02 -41.36 -6.48
CA SER A 710 -37.87 -42.21 -6.09
C SER A 710 -36.79 -41.45 -5.31
N SER A 711 -36.61 -40.16 -5.60
CA SER A 711 -35.56 -39.34 -5.00
C SER A 711 -35.99 -38.68 -3.69
N HIS A 712 -37.29 -38.42 -3.50
CA HIS A 712 -37.80 -37.62 -2.38
C HIS A 712 -38.66 -38.35 -1.34
N ILE A 713 -39.11 -39.60 -1.54
CA ILE A 713 -39.86 -40.36 -0.51
C ILE A 713 -38.90 -41.08 0.47
N GLU A 714 -39.15 -40.98 1.78
CA GLU A 714 -38.50 -41.85 2.78
C GLU A 714 -38.99 -43.29 2.61
N LEU A 715 -38.10 -44.18 2.17
CA LEU A 715 -38.42 -45.59 1.94
C LEU A 715 -37.99 -46.42 3.17
N THR A 716 -38.82 -47.38 3.54
CA THR A 716 -38.49 -48.45 4.50
C THR A 716 -37.29 -49.28 4.01
N THR A 717 -36.58 -49.96 4.92
CA THR A 717 -35.38 -50.77 4.62
C THR A 717 -35.67 -51.95 3.68
N ASP A 718 -36.92 -52.39 3.56
CA ASP A 718 -37.36 -53.44 2.65
C ASP A 718 -37.65 -52.92 1.24
N THR A 719 -36.97 -53.50 0.25
CA THR A 719 -37.04 -53.09 -1.17
C THR A 719 -38.41 -53.35 -1.81
N HIS A 720 -39.11 -54.41 -1.40
CA HIS A 720 -40.41 -54.79 -1.98
C HIS A 720 -41.54 -53.86 -1.53
N THR A 721 -41.61 -53.51 -0.24
CA THR A 721 -42.59 -52.56 0.32
C THR A 721 -42.34 -51.13 -0.17
N ALA A 722 -41.07 -50.76 -0.34
CA ALA A 722 -40.67 -49.50 -0.97
C ALA A 722 -41.16 -49.37 -2.42
N GLN A 723 -41.09 -50.46 -3.20
CA GLN A 723 -41.59 -50.48 -4.59
C GLN A 723 -43.12 -50.38 -4.64
N GLN A 724 -43.81 -51.13 -3.76
CA GLN A 724 -45.28 -51.08 -3.65
C GLN A 724 -45.81 -49.70 -3.25
N GLN A 725 -45.16 -49.00 -2.31
CA GLN A 725 -45.53 -47.64 -1.93
C GLN A 725 -45.37 -46.65 -3.09
N LYS A 726 -44.33 -46.79 -3.92
CA LYS A 726 -44.17 -45.96 -5.13
C LYS A 726 -45.30 -46.20 -6.12
N ASP A 727 -45.63 -47.46 -6.40
CA ASP A 727 -46.68 -47.83 -7.35
C ASP A 727 -48.07 -47.35 -6.89
N ILE A 728 -48.37 -47.45 -5.60
CA ILE A 728 -49.61 -46.93 -5.02
C ILE A 728 -49.68 -45.40 -5.16
N THR A 729 -48.59 -44.70 -4.84
CA THR A 729 -48.51 -43.23 -4.92
C THR A 729 -48.68 -42.73 -6.36
N ILE A 730 -48.15 -43.45 -7.35
CA ILE A 730 -48.34 -43.11 -8.76
C ILE A 730 -49.77 -43.36 -9.21
N LYS A 731 -50.37 -44.50 -8.79
CA LYS A 731 -51.77 -44.81 -9.11
C LYS A 731 -52.73 -43.76 -8.56
N THR A 732 -52.50 -43.25 -7.34
CA THR A 732 -53.31 -42.18 -6.75
C THR A 732 -53.08 -40.83 -7.44
N LEU A 733 -51.85 -40.53 -7.87
CA LEU A 733 -51.54 -39.27 -8.57
C LEU A 733 -52.00 -39.25 -10.04
N LYS A 734 -52.04 -40.39 -10.74
CA LYS A 734 -52.32 -40.51 -12.17
C LYS A 734 -53.59 -39.78 -12.67
N PRO A 735 -54.78 -39.91 -12.05
CA PRO A 735 -55.96 -39.18 -12.49
C PRO A 735 -55.76 -37.66 -12.37
N LEU A 736 -55.12 -37.21 -11.29
CA LEU A 736 -54.86 -35.79 -11.04
C LEU A 736 -53.80 -35.22 -11.98
N LEU A 737 -52.75 -35.98 -12.28
CA LEU A 737 -51.71 -35.65 -13.26
C LEU A 737 -52.31 -35.50 -14.67
N SER A 738 -53.17 -36.42 -15.10
CA SER A 738 -53.78 -36.35 -16.44
C SER A 738 -54.70 -35.14 -16.62
N SER A 739 -55.47 -34.80 -15.57
CA SER A 739 -56.32 -33.59 -15.54
C SER A 739 -55.47 -32.32 -15.50
N ALA A 740 -54.46 -32.26 -14.62
CA ALA A 740 -53.57 -31.12 -14.49
C ALA A 740 -52.73 -30.87 -15.75
N TYR A 741 -52.26 -31.94 -16.39
CA TYR A 741 -51.52 -31.86 -17.66
C TYR A 741 -52.36 -31.19 -18.74
N LYS A 742 -53.63 -31.60 -18.92
CA LYS A 742 -54.55 -30.94 -19.88
C LYS A 742 -54.81 -29.47 -19.56
N ARG A 743 -54.92 -29.10 -18.28
CA ARG A 743 -55.12 -27.70 -17.85
C ARG A 743 -53.88 -26.82 -18.08
N ILE A 744 -52.68 -27.38 -17.91
CA ILE A 744 -51.40 -26.66 -17.99
C ILE A 744 -50.81 -26.67 -19.41
N GLN A 745 -51.24 -27.59 -20.28
CA GLN A 745 -50.78 -27.67 -21.67
C GLN A 745 -50.82 -26.31 -22.42
N PRO A 746 -51.91 -25.52 -22.39
CA PRO A 746 -51.96 -24.22 -23.06
C PRO A 746 -50.93 -23.22 -22.49
N VAL A 747 -50.69 -23.29 -21.18
CA VAL A 747 -49.70 -22.44 -20.48
C VAL A 747 -48.29 -22.83 -20.92
N THR A 748 -48.02 -24.14 -21.03
CA THR A 748 -46.72 -24.68 -21.44
C THR A 748 -46.41 -24.36 -22.90
N GLU A 749 -47.41 -24.46 -23.78
CA GLU A 749 -47.31 -24.03 -25.18
C GLU A 749 -47.08 -22.53 -25.30
N HIS A 750 -47.71 -21.72 -24.46
CA HIS A 750 -47.48 -20.27 -24.42
C HIS A 750 -46.08 -19.93 -23.91
N ILE A 751 -45.60 -20.59 -22.85
CA ILE A 751 -44.21 -20.46 -22.36
C ILE A 751 -43.23 -20.82 -23.47
N MET A 752 -43.45 -21.94 -24.16
CA MET A 752 -42.61 -22.34 -25.29
C MET A 752 -42.59 -21.29 -26.39
N ARG A 753 -43.73 -20.67 -26.71
CA ARG A 753 -43.78 -19.60 -27.72
C ARG A 753 -42.99 -18.36 -27.30
N VAL A 754 -43.06 -17.96 -26.03
CA VAL A 754 -42.38 -16.76 -25.51
C VAL A 754 -40.86 -16.95 -25.43
N PHE A 755 -40.39 -18.15 -25.08
CA PHE A 755 -38.96 -18.44 -24.89
C PHE A 755 -38.28 -19.10 -26.09
N LYS A 756 -39.02 -19.39 -27.16
CA LYS A 756 -38.45 -19.91 -28.40
C LYS A 756 -37.85 -18.76 -29.20
N ASP A 757 -36.59 -18.92 -29.59
CA ASP A 757 -35.89 -17.93 -30.39
C ASP A 757 -36.52 -17.83 -31.79
N SER A 758 -36.90 -16.63 -32.20
CA SER A 758 -37.47 -16.33 -33.52
C SER A 758 -36.41 -15.89 -34.54
N SER A 759 -35.17 -15.68 -34.11
CA SER A 759 -34.05 -15.43 -35.01
C SER A 759 -33.73 -16.69 -35.81
N HIS A 760 -33.20 -16.56 -37.03
CA HIS A 760 -32.88 -17.67 -37.94
C HIS A 760 -31.80 -18.65 -37.42
N LEU A 761 -31.33 -18.50 -36.19
CA LEU A 761 -30.41 -19.41 -35.50
C LEU A 761 -31.17 -20.63 -34.96
N PRO A 762 -30.71 -21.87 -35.24
CA PRO A 762 -31.34 -23.06 -34.68
C PRO A 762 -31.11 -23.10 -33.15
N ASP A 763 -32.18 -22.90 -32.38
CA ASP A 763 -32.19 -23.16 -30.94
C ASP A 763 -31.79 -24.63 -30.71
N SER A 764 -30.63 -24.87 -30.07
CA SER A 764 -30.24 -26.23 -29.70
C SER A 764 -31.30 -26.85 -28.78
N SER A 765 -31.65 -28.13 -29.01
CA SER A 765 -32.66 -28.83 -28.19
C SER A 765 -32.35 -28.75 -26.68
N ASP A 766 -31.07 -28.71 -26.33
CA ASP A 766 -30.60 -28.62 -24.95
C ASP A 766 -30.86 -27.25 -24.31
N LEU A 767 -30.75 -26.16 -25.09
CA LEU A 767 -31.02 -24.81 -24.60
C LEU A 767 -32.50 -24.63 -24.29
N LEU A 768 -33.40 -25.11 -25.15
CA LEU A 768 -34.84 -25.07 -24.90
C LEU A 768 -35.22 -25.87 -23.65
N LYS A 769 -34.67 -27.07 -23.47
CA LYS A 769 -34.87 -27.87 -22.25
C LYS A 769 -34.37 -27.13 -21.01
N LEU A 770 -33.24 -26.45 -21.11
CA LEU A 770 -32.65 -25.70 -20.01
C LEU A 770 -33.48 -24.45 -19.66
N ARG A 771 -33.93 -23.68 -20.67
CA ARG A 771 -34.86 -22.55 -20.50
C ARG A 771 -36.13 -23.01 -19.78
N LEU A 772 -36.78 -24.08 -20.25
CA LEU A 772 -37.96 -24.67 -19.60
C LEU A 772 -37.70 -25.08 -18.14
N LYS A 773 -36.56 -25.73 -17.88
CA LYS A 773 -36.17 -26.16 -16.53
C LYS A 773 -36.06 -24.96 -15.57
N HIS A 774 -35.49 -23.85 -16.01
CA HIS A 774 -35.34 -22.64 -15.18
C HIS A 774 -36.65 -21.87 -15.02
N VAL A 775 -37.45 -21.74 -16.09
CA VAL A 775 -38.80 -21.16 -16.03
C VAL A 775 -39.66 -21.94 -15.04
N ALA A 776 -39.69 -23.27 -15.15
CA ALA A 776 -40.43 -24.14 -14.25
C ALA A 776 -40.03 -23.93 -12.79
N ARG A 777 -38.72 -23.85 -12.50
CA ARG A 777 -38.22 -23.59 -11.14
C ARG A 777 -38.68 -22.23 -10.60
N GLN A 778 -38.60 -21.17 -11.40
CA GLN A 778 -38.99 -19.83 -10.95
C GLN A 778 -40.51 -19.71 -10.76
N PHE A 779 -41.30 -20.29 -11.67
CA PHE A 779 -42.76 -20.28 -11.58
C PHE A 779 -43.24 -21.07 -10.36
N VAL A 780 -42.59 -22.19 -10.05
CA VAL A 780 -42.84 -22.99 -8.85
C VAL A 780 -42.45 -22.23 -7.58
N ASN A 781 -41.31 -21.54 -7.56
CA ASN A 781 -40.93 -20.69 -6.42
C ASN A 781 -41.98 -19.58 -6.16
N ALA A 782 -42.54 -19.01 -7.22
CA ALA A 782 -43.62 -18.03 -7.16
C ALA A 782 -44.96 -18.59 -6.63
N LEU A 783 -45.13 -19.92 -6.53
CA LEU A 783 -46.26 -20.55 -5.83
C LEU A 783 -46.09 -20.52 -4.31
N ALA A 784 -44.85 -20.52 -3.81
CA ALA A 784 -44.54 -20.64 -2.38
C ALA A 784 -44.34 -19.28 -1.68
N LYS A 785 -43.95 -18.23 -2.42
CA LYS A 785 -43.72 -16.88 -1.88
C LYS A 785 -44.57 -15.84 -2.63
N PRO A 786 -45.08 -14.79 -1.95
CA PRO A 786 -45.59 -13.62 -2.64
C PRO A 786 -44.47 -13.00 -3.50
N ARG A 787 -44.83 -12.61 -4.72
CA ARG A 787 -43.92 -12.22 -5.82
C ARG A 787 -42.82 -11.26 -5.37
N SER A 788 -41.58 -11.47 -5.81
CA SER A 788 -40.63 -10.39 -6.00
C SER A 788 -40.29 -10.31 -7.48
N ASP A 789 -40.65 -9.21 -8.14
CA ASP A 789 -40.26 -8.96 -9.55
C ASP A 789 -38.72 -9.05 -9.71
N TYR A 790 -37.99 -8.84 -8.60
CA TYR A 790 -36.56 -9.02 -8.46
C TYR A 790 -36.05 -10.44 -8.82
N GLU A 791 -36.79 -11.51 -8.54
CA GLU A 791 -36.37 -12.87 -8.91
C GLU A 791 -36.65 -13.18 -10.40
N LEU A 792 -37.72 -12.58 -10.95
CA LEU A 792 -38.16 -12.76 -12.33
C LEU A 792 -37.21 -12.13 -13.35
N LYS A 793 -36.51 -11.05 -12.99
CA LYS A 793 -35.55 -10.39 -13.88
C LYS A 793 -34.47 -11.33 -14.42
N ASN A 794 -34.14 -12.40 -13.71
CA ASN A 794 -33.15 -13.38 -14.17
C ASN A 794 -33.63 -14.14 -15.42
N LEU A 795 -34.94 -14.27 -15.62
CA LEU A 795 -35.51 -14.90 -16.82
C LEU A 795 -35.36 -14.01 -18.06
N LEU A 796 -35.14 -12.70 -17.90
CA LEU A 796 -34.99 -11.77 -19.02
C LEU A 796 -33.80 -12.13 -19.92
N LEU A 797 -32.72 -12.67 -19.34
CA LEU A 797 -31.57 -13.17 -20.10
C LEU A 797 -31.94 -14.31 -21.06
N MET A 798 -33.05 -15.02 -20.82
CA MET A 798 -33.48 -16.17 -21.60
C MET A 798 -34.52 -15.83 -22.67
N ILE A 799 -35.02 -14.60 -22.72
CA ILE A 799 -36.03 -14.16 -23.68
C ILE A 799 -35.36 -13.92 -25.06
N PRO A 800 -36.10 -14.06 -26.18
CA PRO A 800 -35.65 -13.57 -27.48
C PRO A 800 -35.21 -12.11 -27.43
N ASP A 801 -34.17 -11.77 -28.20
CA ASP A 801 -33.59 -10.42 -28.32
C ASP A 801 -33.11 -9.77 -27.02
N ALA A 802 -32.86 -10.57 -25.97
CA ALA A 802 -32.41 -10.10 -24.67
C ALA A 802 -31.15 -9.23 -24.74
N GLU A 803 -30.20 -9.55 -25.62
CA GLU A 803 -28.98 -8.77 -25.85
C GLU A 803 -29.27 -7.36 -26.34
N SER A 804 -30.26 -7.19 -27.23
CA SER A 804 -30.67 -5.87 -27.72
C SER A 804 -31.53 -5.14 -26.71
N ALA A 805 -32.50 -5.84 -26.10
CA ALA A 805 -33.43 -5.26 -25.13
C ALA A 805 -32.73 -4.77 -23.85
N LEU A 806 -31.75 -5.53 -23.35
CA LEU A 806 -30.95 -5.22 -22.16
C LEU A 806 -29.66 -4.45 -22.49
N GLN A 807 -29.38 -4.17 -23.78
CA GLN A 807 -28.15 -3.51 -24.24
C GLN A 807 -26.88 -4.23 -23.75
N LEU A 808 -26.86 -5.57 -23.84
CA LEU A 808 -25.71 -6.37 -23.44
C LEU A 808 -24.59 -6.24 -24.47
N PRO A 809 -23.32 -6.15 -24.05
CA PRO A 809 -22.16 -6.06 -24.95
C PRO A 809 -21.77 -7.44 -25.51
N LEU A 810 -22.75 -8.24 -25.93
CA LEU A 810 -22.56 -9.60 -26.42
C LEU A 810 -23.39 -9.85 -27.69
N THR A 811 -22.93 -10.80 -28.50
CA THR A 811 -23.74 -11.38 -29.57
C THR A 811 -24.76 -12.36 -28.98
N ARG A 812 -25.84 -12.63 -29.73
CA ARG A 812 -26.86 -13.63 -29.37
C ARG A 812 -26.25 -15.01 -29.15
N GLU A 813 -25.30 -15.39 -30.00
CA GLU A 813 -24.59 -16.67 -29.95
C GLU A 813 -23.78 -16.82 -28.66
N ALA A 814 -23.02 -15.79 -28.27
CA ALA A 814 -22.25 -15.79 -27.04
C ALA A 814 -23.17 -15.91 -25.82
N LEU A 815 -24.27 -15.16 -25.79
CA LEU A 815 -25.26 -15.24 -24.71
C LEU A 815 -25.83 -16.66 -24.59
N ASN A 816 -26.23 -17.29 -25.70
CA ASN A 816 -26.75 -18.66 -25.71
C ASN A 816 -25.73 -19.67 -25.17
N ILE A 817 -24.44 -19.52 -25.48
CA ILE A 817 -23.39 -20.38 -24.92
C ILE A 817 -23.25 -20.18 -23.41
N PHE A 818 -23.25 -18.94 -22.92
CA PHE A 818 -23.16 -18.67 -21.47
C PHE A 818 -24.41 -19.11 -20.71
N LEU A 819 -25.59 -19.07 -21.32
CA LEU A 819 -26.81 -19.64 -20.73
C LEU A 819 -26.73 -21.17 -20.61
N LEU A 820 -26.15 -21.86 -21.61
CA LEU A 820 -25.92 -23.30 -21.57
C LEU A 820 -24.82 -23.69 -20.59
N LYS A 821 -23.76 -22.88 -20.49
CA LYS A 821 -22.57 -23.15 -19.69
C LYS A 821 -22.17 -21.95 -18.82
N PRO A 822 -22.95 -21.62 -17.77
CA PRO A 822 -22.67 -20.44 -16.93
C PRO A 822 -21.32 -20.47 -16.21
N HIS A 823 -20.83 -21.67 -15.89
CA HIS A 823 -19.50 -21.89 -15.29
C HIS A 823 -18.32 -21.46 -16.18
N TRP A 824 -18.53 -21.30 -17.50
CA TRP A 824 -17.51 -20.77 -18.40
C TRP A 824 -17.29 -19.26 -18.23
N LEU A 825 -18.30 -18.55 -17.72
CA LEU A 825 -18.19 -17.12 -17.44
C LEU A 825 -17.60 -16.87 -16.04
N ASP A 826 -18.05 -17.65 -15.04
CA ASP A 826 -17.63 -17.51 -13.65
C ASP A 826 -17.66 -18.87 -12.95
N ASN A 827 -16.58 -19.22 -12.24
CA ASN A 827 -16.43 -20.48 -11.51
C ASN A 827 -17.42 -20.62 -10.34
N HIS A 828 -18.00 -19.52 -9.86
CA HIS A 828 -19.04 -19.53 -8.83
C HIS A 828 -20.38 -20.08 -9.35
N ASN A 829 -20.56 -20.14 -10.67
CA ASN A 829 -21.71 -20.77 -11.30
C ASN A 829 -21.49 -22.28 -11.48
N GLY A 830 -22.56 -23.07 -11.32
CA GLY A 830 -22.53 -24.50 -11.62
C GLY A 830 -22.78 -24.80 -13.10
N PRO A 831 -22.45 -26.01 -13.60
CA PRO A 831 -22.66 -26.40 -15.01
C PRO A 831 -24.10 -26.29 -15.50
N HIS A 832 -25.08 -26.37 -14.58
CA HIS A 832 -26.52 -26.28 -14.86
C HIS A 832 -27.23 -25.29 -13.93
N SER A 833 -26.50 -24.34 -13.35
CA SER A 833 -27.12 -23.27 -12.57
C SER A 833 -27.79 -22.27 -13.51
N MET A 834 -28.73 -21.48 -12.98
CA MET A 834 -29.28 -20.36 -13.74
C MET A 834 -28.26 -19.23 -13.77
N LEU A 835 -27.91 -18.72 -14.95
CA LEU A 835 -27.17 -17.47 -15.04
C LEU A 835 -28.08 -16.32 -14.58
N LYS A 836 -27.66 -15.58 -13.57
CA LYS A 836 -28.43 -14.49 -12.96
C LYS A 836 -28.03 -13.14 -13.53
N LEU A 837 -28.98 -12.23 -13.66
CA LEU A 837 -28.74 -10.85 -14.06
C LEU A 837 -28.27 -10.04 -12.84
N THR A 838 -26.95 -10.00 -12.66
CA THR A 838 -26.26 -9.34 -11.55
C THR A 838 -25.18 -8.40 -12.08
N LEU A 839 -24.68 -7.52 -11.21
CA LEU A 839 -23.56 -6.64 -11.52
C LEU A 839 -22.32 -7.43 -11.99
N ASN A 840 -22.04 -8.57 -11.36
CA ASN A 840 -20.97 -9.49 -11.75
C ASN A 840 -21.09 -9.93 -13.20
N THR A 841 -22.28 -10.43 -13.57
CA THR A 841 -22.55 -10.95 -14.91
C THR A 841 -22.37 -9.85 -15.96
N LEU A 842 -22.88 -8.64 -15.70
CA LEU A 842 -22.73 -7.50 -16.61
C LEU A 842 -21.26 -7.09 -16.77
N TYR A 843 -20.51 -7.04 -15.66
CA TYR A 843 -19.07 -6.77 -15.69
C TYR A 843 -18.33 -7.81 -16.54
N LEU A 844 -18.58 -9.10 -16.31
CA LEU A 844 -17.89 -10.17 -17.02
C LEU A 844 -18.25 -10.20 -18.51
N PHE A 845 -19.49 -9.88 -18.89
CA PHE A 845 -19.87 -9.69 -20.29
C PHE A 845 -19.07 -8.57 -20.96
N GLN A 846 -18.89 -7.43 -20.26
CA GLN A 846 -18.06 -6.34 -20.76
C GLN A 846 -16.58 -6.75 -20.87
N GLN A 847 -16.04 -7.47 -19.87
CA GLN A 847 -14.66 -7.95 -19.90
C GLN A 847 -14.42 -8.99 -21.01
N PHE A 848 -15.40 -9.84 -21.29
CA PHE A 848 -15.33 -10.77 -22.41
C PHE A 848 -15.20 -10.01 -23.74
N ASN A 849 -16.02 -8.99 -23.96
CA ASN A 849 -15.94 -8.16 -25.16
C ASN A 849 -14.64 -7.33 -25.19
N HIS A 850 -14.19 -6.82 -24.04
CA HIS A 850 -12.91 -6.12 -23.94
C HIS A 850 -11.72 -7.03 -24.27
N CYS A 851 -11.77 -8.30 -23.90
CA CYS A 851 -10.75 -9.30 -24.25
C CYS A 851 -10.68 -9.51 -25.77
N ILE A 852 -11.84 -9.65 -26.42
CA ILE A 852 -11.96 -9.77 -27.89
C ILE A 852 -11.31 -8.57 -28.58
N THR A 853 -11.65 -7.35 -28.16
CA THR A 853 -11.14 -6.11 -28.78
C THR A 853 -9.66 -5.86 -28.49
N THR A 854 -9.20 -6.14 -27.27
CA THR A 854 -7.82 -5.86 -26.84
C THR A 854 -6.81 -6.85 -27.43
N TYR A 855 -7.15 -8.14 -27.46
CA TYR A 855 -6.25 -9.18 -27.96
C TYR A 855 -6.49 -9.52 -29.44
N ALA A 856 -7.45 -8.86 -30.10
CA ALA A 856 -7.85 -9.11 -31.48
C ALA A 856 -8.19 -10.60 -31.76
N VAL A 857 -8.79 -11.27 -30.78
CA VAL A 857 -9.19 -12.68 -30.87
C VAL A 857 -10.66 -12.77 -31.21
N THR A 858 -11.05 -13.66 -32.13
CA THR A 858 -12.47 -13.87 -32.45
C THR A 858 -13.20 -14.64 -31.36
N GLN A 859 -14.51 -14.42 -31.30
CA GLN A 859 -15.40 -15.12 -30.36
C GLN A 859 -15.27 -16.65 -30.44
N ASP A 860 -15.17 -17.20 -31.65
CA ASP A 860 -15.07 -18.64 -31.88
C ASP A 860 -13.78 -19.26 -31.33
N VAL A 861 -12.67 -18.51 -31.41
CA VAL A 861 -11.38 -18.96 -30.86
C VAL A 861 -11.44 -19.03 -29.34
N LEU A 862 -12.03 -18.02 -28.68
CA LEU A 862 -12.21 -18.03 -27.23
C LEU A 862 -13.13 -19.17 -26.77
N PHE A 863 -14.25 -19.41 -27.45
CA PHE A 863 -15.12 -20.53 -27.11
C PHE A 863 -14.50 -21.90 -27.39
N SER A 864 -13.68 -22.01 -28.44
CA SER A 864 -12.90 -23.21 -28.71
C SER A 864 -11.88 -23.46 -27.59
N TYR A 865 -11.19 -22.42 -27.13
CA TYR A 865 -10.31 -22.50 -25.96
C TYR A 865 -11.06 -22.92 -24.70
N PHE A 866 -12.21 -22.28 -24.40
CA PHE A 866 -13.03 -22.66 -23.24
C PHE A 866 -13.52 -24.10 -23.31
N ALA A 867 -13.85 -24.61 -24.50
CA ALA A 867 -14.24 -26.00 -24.69
C ALA A 867 -13.10 -26.99 -24.38
N VAL A 868 -11.86 -26.63 -24.74
CA VAL A 868 -10.66 -27.42 -24.44
C VAL A 868 -10.32 -27.35 -22.95
N SER A 869 -10.39 -26.16 -22.34
CA SER A 869 -10.09 -25.95 -20.92
C SER A 869 -11.13 -26.55 -19.98
N ASN A 870 -12.37 -26.72 -20.45
CA ASN A 870 -13.47 -27.33 -19.69
C ASN A 870 -13.94 -28.61 -20.40
N PRO A 871 -13.13 -29.69 -20.41
CA PRO A 871 -13.52 -30.93 -21.05
C PRO A 871 -14.80 -31.45 -20.37
N ARG A 872 -15.72 -32.01 -21.17
CA ARG A 872 -16.92 -32.67 -20.65
C ARG A 872 -16.46 -33.76 -19.68
N THR A 873 -16.62 -33.53 -18.39
CA THR A 873 -16.55 -34.60 -17.40
C THR A 873 -17.58 -35.64 -17.83
N ARG A 874 -17.12 -36.87 -18.11
CA ARG A 874 -18.04 -38.00 -18.29
C ARG A 874 -18.86 -38.09 -17.00
N GLU A 875 -20.11 -37.66 -17.05
CA GLU A 875 -21.07 -37.84 -15.97
C GLU A 875 -21.10 -39.34 -15.63
N LYS A 876 -20.81 -39.65 -14.35
CA LYS A 876 -20.99 -40.98 -13.77
C LYS A 876 -22.41 -41.11 -13.25
#